data_AF-A0A812P0I1-F1
#
_entry.id   AF-A0A812P0I1-F1
#
_cell.length_a   1.000
_cell.length_b   1.000
_cell.length_c   1.000
_cell.angle_alpha   90.00
_cell.angle_beta   90.00
_cell.angle_gamma   90.00
#
_symmetry.space_group_name_H-M   'P 1'
#
loop_
_entity.id
_entity.type
_entity.pdbx_description
1 polymer ?
#
loop_
_entity_poly.entity_id
_entity_poly.type
_entity_poly.pdbx_seq_one_letter_code
_entity_poly.pdbx_strand_id
1 'polypeptide(L)'
;MAISKTPRTDASKFSGSKSHRQLDEAYELSPEQLDFYHTNGFIRLKNVLDSDSIAYYNIVITEAVRSWTPAIFLAQLRNDCGPELADKLRPYLLATTAQGATDTYSRAFTQRMNLWRHHAEIEKLVRSKRLAKLAADLMQVDGVRLYHDQALFKEAQGGYTPWHVDQFYWPLSNNNTITLWIPLQAVSAHMGPLAFAAGSHQAMPEQAADLGISDKSEQMLNSLMKNFEYINAPFDLGEVSFHSGWTCHRADGNKSDQTRAAFSLIYMQDGIRMSTPKHRNHAMDAQMWLPGIQSGEAAASPINPVLFSRKFMDYLLDRDWRSPIRYPDPAIEVLDQAFRQYVLASAALERIWTGGRWTEGPVYFGDLRSLIWSDIPNNRMMRWDETSGETSVFRAPADYANGNTRDLQGRLITCEHGSRQVTRTEHDGTVTVLIKHFDGKRLNAPNDVVVHPDGAIWFTDPGYGIHWHYEGHKAQFELPTRIYRLDPDSGAATIVDEQLNKPNGLAFSPDYKKLYVSDTGASHTPGHPRAIHVFDVIDNERLSPPTQFCDFETAGPDGFRVDTQGNLWCGAAWGDAGADGVFVYAPNGKKIGAIHLPEGVSNVCFGGPKRNRLFMTGSQSVYALYVDAQGMPYPG
;
A
#
# COMPACT_ATOMS: atom_id res chain seq x y z
N MET A 1 19.81 16.54 30.32
CA MET A 1 21.19 16.66 29.81
C MET A 1 21.13 16.61 28.30
N ALA A 2 21.83 17.50 27.61
CA ALA A 2 21.74 17.66 26.16
C ALA A 2 22.48 16.51 25.47
N ILE A 3 21.79 15.81 24.56
CA ILE A 3 22.40 14.88 23.60
C ILE A 3 23.55 15.63 22.92
N SER A 4 24.75 15.05 22.93
CA SER A 4 25.98 15.61 22.36
C SER A 4 25.74 16.26 20.98
N LYS A 5 26.33 17.46 20.77
CA LYS A 5 26.25 18.24 19.53
C LYS A 5 27.08 17.57 18.41
N THR A 6 26.58 16.46 17.86
CA THR A 6 27.01 15.96 16.55
C THR A 6 26.54 16.95 15.47
N PRO A 7 27.35 17.30 14.46
CA PRO A 7 26.93 18.19 13.38
C PRO A 7 25.62 17.72 12.74
N ARG A 8 24.72 18.66 12.37
CA ARG A 8 23.52 18.34 11.57
C ARG A 8 23.98 17.84 10.20
N THR A 9 23.97 16.53 10.01
CA THR A 9 24.19 15.91 8.70
C THR A 9 22.87 15.96 7.93
N ASP A 10 22.91 16.50 6.71
CA ASP A 10 21.75 16.65 5.84
C ASP A 10 21.27 15.28 5.33
N ALA A 11 20.08 14.85 5.77
CA ALA A 11 19.46 13.59 5.37
C ALA A 11 19.18 13.52 3.86
N SER A 12 19.07 14.67 3.18
CA SER A 12 18.80 14.72 1.73
C SER A 12 19.89 14.09 0.88
N LYS A 13 21.12 13.98 1.42
CA LYS A 13 22.24 13.28 0.77
C LYS A 13 22.02 11.77 0.65
N PHE A 14 21.12 11.21 1.44
CA PHE A 14 20.76 9.79 1.46
C PHE A 14 19.30 9.56 1.04
N SER A 15 18.53 10.62 0.75
CA SER A 15 17.14 10.54 0.28
C SER A 15 17.10 10.25 -1.23
N GLY A 16 17.39 9.00 -1.60
CA GLY A 16 17.21 8.50 -2.96
C GLY A 16 16.07 7.50 -3.02
N SER A 17 15.44 7.32 -4.19
CA SER A 17 14.38 6.30 -4.41
C SER A 17 14.82 4.85 -4.16
N LYS A 18 16.12 4.59 -3.93
CA LYS A 18 16.65 3.26 -3.59
C LYS A 18 16.44 2.89 -2.12
N SER A 19 16.63 3.81 -1.17
CA SER A 19 16.56 3.50 0.27
C SER A 19 15.14 3.18 0.74
N HIS A 20 14.12 3.76 0.10
CA HIS A 20 12.72 3.44 0.35
C HIS A 20 12.24 2.20 -0.41
N ARG A 21 12.76 1.94 -1.62
CA ARG A 21 12.35 0.77 -2.43
C ARG A 21 12.59 -0.56 -1.71
N GLN A 22 13.73 -0.70 -1.03
CA GLN A 22 14.04 -1.95 -0.32
C GLN A 22 13.09 -2.28 0.83
N LEU A 23 12.30 -1.32 1.33
CA LEU A 23 11.35 -1.56 2.44
C LEU A 23 10.16 -2.43 2.01
N ASP A 24 9.90 -2.54 0.72
CA ASP A 24 8.85 -3.38 0.15
C ASP A 24 9.40 -4.59 -0.64
N GLU A 25 10.72 -4.65 -0.85
CA GLU A 25 11.39 -5.80 -1.45
C GLU A 25 11.47 -7.00 -0.50
N ALA A 26 11.32 -8.21 -1.03
CA ALA A 26 11.37 -9.42 -0.23
C ALA A 26 12.77 -9.69 0.35
N TYR A 27 12.82 -10.13 1.61
CA TYR A 27 13.96 -10.81 2.22
C TYR A 27 13.51 -12.22 2.57
N GLU A 28 14.05 -13.22 1.87
CA GLU A 28 13.65 -14.61 2.09
C GLU A 28 14.47 -15.24 3.21
N LEU A 29 13.77 -15.90 4.13
CA LEU A 29 14.39 -16.70 5.18
C LEU A 29 14.61 -18.12 4.68
N SER A 30 15.80 -18.65 4.91
CA SER A 30 16.07 -20.07 4.66
C SER A 30 15.38 -20.94 5.72
N PRO A 31 15.07 -22.22 5.44
CA PRO A 31 14.57 -23.14 6.43
C PRO A 31 15.45 -23.22 7.69
N GLU A 32 16.77 -23.16 7.53
CA GLU A 32 17.72 -23.18 8.65
C GLU A 32 17.61 -21.92 9.52
N GLN A 33 17.32 -20.77 8.93
CA GLN A 33 17.09 -19.53 9.67
C GLN A 33 15.79 -19.59 10.48
N LEU A 34 14.72 -20.13 9.90
CA LEU A 34 13.46 -20.36 10.62
C LEU A 34 13.68 -21.33 11.78
N ASP A 35 14.32 -22.47 11.54
CA ASP A 35 14.63 -23.47 12.56
C ASP A 35 15.50 -22.89 13.68
N PHE A 36 16.49 -22.06 13.33
CA PHE A 36 17.32 -21.35 14.30
C PHE A 36 16.47 -20.46 15.20
N TYR A 37 15.57 -19.64 14.63
CA TYR A 37 14.69 -18.78 15.41
C TYR A 37 13.78 -19.57 16.34
N HIS A 38 13.12 -20.62 15.84
CA HIS A 38 12.21 -21.43 16.65
C HIS A 38 12.91 -22.17 17.79
N THR A 39 14.15 -22.61 17.55
CA THR A 39 15.00 -23.27 18.56
C THR A 39 15.51 -22.29 19.61
N ASN A 40 15.94 -21.10 19.21
CA ASN A 40 16.68 -20.18 20.09
C ASN A 40 15.85 -19.01 20.61
N GLY A 41 14.68 -18.75 20.04
CA GLY A 41 13.80 -17.64 20.40
C GLY A 41 14.28 -16.28 19.87
N PHE A 42 15.40 -16.24 19.16
CA PHE A 42 15.91 -15.05 18.49
C PHE A 42 16.65 -15.43 17.22
N ILE A 43 16.83 -14.45 16.34
CA ILE A 43 17.71 -14.56 15.17
C ILE A 43 18.37 -13.21 14.90
N ARG A 44 19.59 -13.25 14.37
CA ARG A 44 20.28 -12.08 13.81
C ARG A 44 20.38 -12.24 12.31
N LEU A 45 19.98 -11.21 11.58
CA LEU A 45 19.92 -11.22 10.12
C LEU A 45 20.78 -10.09 9.58
N LYS A 46 21.68 -10.43 8.66
CA LYS A 46 22.59 -9.48 8.01
C LYS A 46 21.95 -8.88 6.76
N ASN A 47 22.33 -7.64 6.46
CA ASN A 47 21.91 -6.92 5.25
C ASN A 47 20.38 -6.86 5.09
N VAL A 48 19.65 -6.76 6.22
CA VAL A 48 18.19 -6.57 6.16
C VAL A 48 17.86 -5.16 5.66
N LEU A 49 18.69 -4.18 6.02
CA LEU A 49 18.66 -2.83 5.47
C LEU A 49 20.07 -2.46 4.98
N ASP A 50 20.17 -1.87 3.80
CA ASP A 50 21.45 -1.32 3.31
C ASP A 50 21.99 -0.17 4.18
N SER A 51 23.28 0.12 4.03
CA SER A 51 24.00 1.13 4.82
C SER A 51 23.44 2.55 4.65
N ASP A 52 22.96 2.89 3.45
CA ASP A 52 22.45 4.23 3.14
C ASP A 52 21.12 4.46 3.87
N SER A 53 20.29 3.42 3.93
CA SER A 53 19.02 3.43 4.63
C SER A 53 19.20 3.47 6.14
N ILE A 54 20.17 2.71 6.68
CA ILE A 54 20.52 2.82 8.10
C ILE A 54 21.02 4.24 8.41
N ALA A 55 21.90 4.81 7.59
CA ALA A 55 22.39 6.18 7.78
C ALA A 55 21.25 7.21 7.72
N TYR A 56 20.36 7.09 6.74
CA TYR A 56 19.19 7.93 6.59
C TYR A 56 18.27 7.87 7.82
N TYR A 57 17.86 6.66 8.23
CA TYR A 57 16.97 6.50 9.37
C TYR A 57 17.64 6.84 10.70
N ASN A 58 18.96 6.70 10.83
CA ASN A 58 19.68 7.19 11.99
C ASN A 58 19.51 8.72 12.14
N ILE A 59 19.71 9.48 11.07
CA ILE A 59 19.54 10.95 11.09
C ILE A 59 18.09 11.29 11.45
N VAL A 60 17.14 10.73 10.70
CA VAL A 60 15.70 10.98 10.87
C VAL A 60 15.23 10.68 12.30
N ILE A 61 15.54 9.50 12.81
CA ILE A 61 15.11 9.07 14.16
C ILE A 61 15.82 9.89 15.23
N THR A 62 17.11 10.20 15.06
CA THR A 62 17.85 11.06 16.00
C THR A 62 17.23 12.46 16.08
N GLU A 63 16.84 13.05 14.94
CA GLU A 63 16.16 14.35 14.90
C GLU A 63 14.76 14.30 15.52
N ALA A 64 14.00 13.23 15.27
CA ALA A 64 12.70 13.01 15.91
C ALA A 64 12.84 12.89 17.43
N VAL A 65 13.83 12.13 17.92
CA VAL A 65 14.11 12.00 19.37
C VAL A 65 14.50 13.34 20.00
N ARG A 66 15.30 14.14 19.30
CA ARG A 66 15.75 15.47 19.77
C ARG A 66 14.63 16.51 19.78
N SER A 67 13.73 16.47 18.79
CA SER A 67 12.61 17.41 18.65
C SER A 67 11.39 17.03 19.49
N TRP A 68 11.33 15.78 19.96
CA TRP A 68 10.26 15.30 20.82
C TRP A 68 10.14 16.11 22.12
N THR A 69 8.91 16.49 22.46
CA THR A 69 8.58 17.15 23.73
C THR A 69 7.39 16.46 24.39
N PRO A 70 7.23 16.55 25.72
CA PRO A 70 6.04 16.03 26.40
C PRO A 70 4.73 16.61 25.85
N ALA A 71 4.75 17.85 25.36
CA ALA A 71 3.58 18.49 24.76
C ALA A 71 3.16 17.81 23.44
N ILE A 72 4.12 17.44 22.58
CA ILE A 72 3.84 16.71 21.33
C ILE A 72 3.15 15.38 21.64
N PHE A 73 3.67 14.65 22.62
CA PHE A 73 3.14 13.35 22.99
C PHE A 73 1.76 13.42 23.65
N LEU A 74 1.54 14.39 24.54
CA LEU A 74 0.22 14.60 25.16
C LEU A 74 -0.84 15.03 24.13
N ALA A 75 -0.48 15.87 23.17
CA ALA A 75 -1.38 16.25 22.08
C ALA A 75 -1.81 15.02 21.27
N GLN A 76 -0.90 14.08 21.04
CA GLN A 76 -1.21 12.84 20.34
C GLN A 76 -2.14 11.93 21.13
N LEU A 77 -1.82 11.69 22.39
CA LEU A 77 -2.60 10.81 23.24
C LEU A 77 -4.06 11.28 23.31
N ARG A 78 -4.27 12.60 23.37
CA ARG A 78 -5.60 13.22 23.33
C ARG A 78 -6.36 12.90 22.04
N ASN A 79 -5.66 12.86 20.89
CA ASN A 79 -6.28 12.48 19.62
C ASN A 79 -6.62 10.98 19.57
N ASP A 80 -5.85 10.13 20.25
CA ASP A 80 -6.00 8.68 20.15
C ASP A 80 -7.08 8.11 21.05
N CYS A 81 -7.09 8.58 22.30
CA CYS A 81 -7.86 7.98 23.37
C CYS A 81 -8.80 8.98 24.05
N GLY A 82 -8.85 10.21 23.52
CA GLY A 82 -9.65 11.30 24.07
C GLY A 82 -8.94 12.05 25.20
N PRO A 83 -9.40 13.28 25.52
CA PRO A 83 -8.75 14.14 26.51
C PRO A 83 -8.79 13.57 27.94
N GLU A 84 -9.85 12.87 28.30
CA GLU A 84 -10.04 12.32 29.65
C GLU A 84 -9.02 11.20 29.96
N LEU A 85 -8.88 10.23 29.06
CA LEU A 85 -7.92 9.15 29.21
C LEU A 85 -6.47 9.66 29.06
N ALA A 86 -6.22 10.61 28.17
CA ALA A 86 -4.91 11.24 28.02
C ALA A 86 -4.45 11.98 29.30
N ASP A 87 -5.36 12.69 29.96
CA ASP A 87 -5.04 13.40 31.20
C ASP A 87 -4.83 12.42 32.36
N LYS A 88 -5.54 11.29 32.38
CA LYS A 88 -5.30 10.19 33.34
C LYS A 88 -3.95 9.51 33.13
N LEU A 89 -3.49 9.38 31.88
CA LEU A 89 -2.22 8.75 31.53
C LEU A 89 -1.01 9.69 31.71
N ARG A 90 -1.20 11.02 31.62
CA ARG A 90 -0.16 12.05 31.71
C ARG A 90 0.92 11.81 32.79
N PRO A 91 0.62 11.47 34.05
CA PRO A 91 1.65 11.30 35.08
C PRO A 91 2.60 10.13 34.80
N TYR A 92 2.11 9.06 34.18
CA TYR A 92 2.88 7.86 33.85
C TYR A 92 3.82 8.11 32.66
N LEU A 93 3.39 9.00 31.74
CA LEU A 93 4.11 9.36 30.53
C LEU A 93 5.24 10.35 30.78
N LEU A 94 5.12 11.18 31.80
CA LEU A 94 6.17 12.13 32.21
C LEU A 94 7.29 11.44 33.02
N ALA A 95 6.98 10.30 33.67
CA ALA A 95 7.95 9.52 34.44
C ALA A 95 9.02 8.81 33.57
N THR A 96 8.76 8.63 32.28
CA THR A 96 9.73 8.09 31.30
C THR A 96 10.67 9.17 30.73
N THR A 97 10.53 10.43 31.18
CA THR A 97 11.53 11.46 30.93
C THR A 97 12.62 11.34 31.99
N ALA A 98 13.88 11.16 31.56
CA ALA A 98 15.04 10.85 32.42
C ALA A 98 15.29 11.78 33.62
N GLN A 99 14.55 12.88 33.77
CA GLN A 99 14.71 13.87 34.85
C GLN A 99 14.01 13.49 36.17
N GLY A 100 13.19 12.42 36.23
CA GLY A 100 12.48 12.00 37.45
C GLY A 100 12.64 10.53 37.87
N ALA A 101 13.51 9.78 37.19
CA ALA A 101 13.67 8.33 37.35
C ALA A 101 14.45 7.93 38.62
N THR A 102 13.94 6.97 39.39
CA THR A 102 14.58 6.47 40.63
C THR A 102 15.26 5.11 40.48
N ASP A 103 14.98 4.34 39.42
CA ASP A 103 15.54 3.01 39.17
C ASP A 103 16.66 2.99 38.10
N THR A 104 17.40 1.88 38.02
CA THR A 104 18.54 1.68 37.11
C THR A 104 18.14 1.70 35.64
N TYR A 105 16.98 1.15 35.29
CA TYR A 105 16.51 1.03 33.91
C TYR A 105 16.17 2.39 33.30
N SER A 106 15.40 3.20 34.01
CA SER A 106 14.94 4.51 33.55
C SER A 106 16.08 5.55 33.43
N ARG A 107 17.26 5.24 33.99
CA ARG A 107 18.52 6.00 33.82
C ARG A 107 19.39 5.48 32.68
N ALA A 108 19.11 4.30 32.13
CA ALA A 108 20.00 3.62 31.19
C ALA A 108 19.97 4.22 29.77
N PHE A 109 18.83 4.75 29.31
CA PHE A 109 18.71 5.31 27.97
C PHE A 109 17.54 6.31 27.83
N THR A 110 17.64 7.19 26.84
CA THR A 110 16.52 8.01 26.37
C THR A 110 15.60 7.14 25.51
N GLN A 111 14.32 7.02 25.91
CA GLN A 111 13.31 6.22 25.21
C GLN A 111 12.20 7.10 24.64
N ARG A 112 11.80 6.87 23.39
CA ARG A 112 10.64 7.50 22.76
C ARG A 112 9.83 6.45 22.02
N MET A 113 8.51 6.46 22.15
CA MET A 113 7.63 5.44 21.59
C MET A 113 6.63 6.08 20.61
N ASN A 114 6.14 5.28 19.66
CA ASN A 114 5.19 5.73 18.63
C ASN A 114 5.69 6.97 17.84
N LEU A 115 6.98 7.02 17.52
CA LEU A 115 7.55 8.10 16.71
C LEU A 115 6.97 8.12 15.29
N TRP A 116 6.55 6.96 14.76
CA TRP A 116 5.95 6.83 13.43
C TRP A 116 4.77 7.79 13.21
N ARG A 117 4.05 8.10 14.29
CA ARG A 117 2.84 8.91 14.28
C ARG A 117 3.09 10.40 14.12
N HIS A 118 4.34 10.81 14.22
CA HIS A 118 4.77 12.21 14.21
C HIS A 118 5.76 12.50 13.09
N HIS A 119 6.14 11.48 12.33
CA HIS A 119 7.21 11.60 11.38
C HIS A 119 6.95 10.69 10.18
N ALA A 120 6.54 11.28 9.06
CA ALA A 120 6.18 10.56 7.84
C ALA A 120 7.28 9.60 7.36
N GLU A 121 8.55 9.99 7.51
CA GLU A 121 9.66 9.10 7.13
C GLU A 121 9.79 7.90 8.09
N ILE A 122 9.55 8.07 9.39
CA ILE A 122 9.57 6.94 10.34
C ILE A 122 8.38 6.02 10.07
N GLU A 123 7.21 6.59 9.71
CA GLU A 123 6.05 5.82 9.27
C GLU A 123 6.38 4.88 8.10
N LYS A 124 7.16 5.34 7.10
CA LYS A 124 7.59 4.47 5.99
C LYS A 124 8.38 3.26 6.50
N LEU A 125 9.34 3.46 7.42
CA LEU A 125 10.11 2.36 8.02
C LEU A 125 9.21 1.40 8.82
N VAL A 126 8.32 1.94 9.65
CA VAL A 126 7.39 1.16 10.47
C VAL A 126 6.43 0.35 9.61
N ARG A 127 6.01 0.89 8.46
CA ARG A 127 5.11 0.23 7.51
C ARG A 127 5.81 -0.67 6.49
N SER A 128 7.12 -0.90 6.64
CA SER A 128 7.88 -1.77 5.75
C SER A 128 7.27 -3.17 5.65
N LYS A 129 6.79 -3.53 4.45
CA LYS A 129 6.27 -4.88 4.17
C LYS A 129 7.36 -5.93 4.33
N ARG A 130 8.61 -5.62 3.98
CA ARG A 130 9.78 -6.49 4.20
C ARG A 130 9.93 -6.87 5.67
N LEU A 131 9.98 -5.88 6.56
CA LEU A 131 10.18 -6.12 8.00
C LEU A 131 8.98 -6.83 8.63
N ALA A 132 7.76 -6.47 8.23
CA ALA A 132 6.54 -7.10 8.70
C ALA A 132 6.38 -8.55 8.20
N LYS A 133 6.75 -8.84 6.95
CA LYS A 133 6.77 -10.22 6.41
C LYS A 133 7.76 -11.08 7.17
N LEU A 134 8.98 -10.60 7.44
CA LEU A 134 9.95 -11.33 8.26
C LEU A 134 9.39 -11.68 9.64
N ALA A 135 8.72 -10.73 10.29
CA ALA A 135 8.04 -11.00 11.57
C ALA A 135 6.95 -12.08 11.43
N ALA A 136 6.14 -12.02 10.36
CA ALA A 136 5.09 -13.00 10.07
C ALA A 136 5.64 -14.40 9.74
N ASP A 137 6.75 -14.47 8.98
CA ASP A 137 7.46 -15.70 8.63
C ASP A 137 8.04 -16.36 9.90
N LEU A 138 8.78 -15.60 10.72
CA LEU A 138 9.41 -16.08 11.96
C LEU A 138 8.38 -16.53 13.00
N MET A 139 7.25 -15.84 13.12
CA MET A 139 6.16 -16.26 14.02
C MET A 139 5.28 -17.36 13.44
N GLN A 140 5.44 -17.71 12.15
CA GLN A 140 4.57 -18.63 11.42
C GLN A 140 3.07 -18.26 11.53
N VAL A 141 2.76 -16.98 11.34
CA VAL A 141 1.39 -16.46 11.35
C VAL A 141 1.06 -15.80 10.04
N ASP A 142 -0.21 -15.83 9.64
CA ASP A 142 -0.62 -15.28 8.34
C ASP A 142 -0.44 -13.77 8.25
N GLY A 143 -0.50 -13.04 9.35
CA GLY A 143 -0.36 -11.58 9.31
C GLY A 143 0.07 -11.01 10.64
N VAL A 144 0.60 -9.79 10.58
CA VAL A 144 1.08 -9.07 11.76
C VAL A 144 0.56 -7.64 11.77
N ARG A 145 0.35 -7.14 12.99
CA ARG A 145 0.05 -5.75 13.31
C ARG A 145 1.21 -5.12 14.05
N LEU A 146 1.32 -3.80 13.94
CA LEU A 146 2.15 -3.03 14.85
C LEU A 146 1.54 -3.06 16.26
N TYR A 147 2.34 -3.39 17.27
CA TYR A 147 1.99 -3.10 18.67
C TYR A 147 2.38 -1.65 19.00
N HIS A 148 3.67 -1.32 18.94
CA HIS A 148 4.19 0.05 18.86
C HIS A 148 5.65 0.07 18.37
N ASP A 149 6.16 1.25 17.98
CA ASP A 149 7.59 1.47 17.79
C ASP A 149 8.25 2.06 19.05
N GLN A 150 9.58 1.95 19.12
CA GLN A 150 10.37 2.69 20.10
C GLN A 150 11.81 2.99 19.66
N ALA A 151 12.27 4.21 19.90
CA ALA A 151 13.67 4.60 19.83
C ALA A 151 14.35 4.47 21.19
N LEU A 152 15.55 3.90 21.21
CA LEU A 152 16.34 3.55 22.40
C LEU A 152 17.76 4.12 22.27
N PHE A 153 18.06 5.21 22.99
CA PHE A 153 19.34 5.92 22.92
C PHE A 153 20.12 5.75 24.23
N LYS A 154 21.06 4.81 24.25
CA LYS A 154 21.92 4.54 25.41
C LYS A 154 23.12 5.48 25.37
N GLU A 155 23.11 6.48 26.25
CA GLU A 155 24.17 7.49 26.33
C GLU A 155 25.55 6.90 26.59
N ALA A 156 26.60 7.65 26.25
CA ALA A 156 27.96 7.28 26.62
C ALA A 156 28.06 7.13 28.15
N GLN A 157 28.72 6.06 28.61
CA GLN A 157 28.77 5.66 30.03
C GLN A 157 27.39 5.32 30.63
N GLY A 158 26.38 5.10 29.79
CA GLY A 158 25.03 4.72 30.21
C GLY A 158 24.98 3.33 30.85
N GLY A 159 24.06 3.17 31.80
CA GLY A 159 23.87 1.93 32.57
C GLY A 159 23.42 0.74 31.71
N TYR A 160 23.47 -0.46 32.32
CA TYR A 160 22.95 -1.68 31.70
C TYR A 160 21.42 -1.71 31.73
N THR A 161 20.85 -2.52 30.84
CA THR A 161 19.45 -2.89 30.84
C THR A 161 19.35 -4.26 31.51
N PRO A 162 18.61 -4.41 32.63
CA PRO A 162 18.43 -5.68 33.33
C PRO A 162 17.93 -6.81 32.44
N TRP A 163 18.17 -8.05 32.85
CA TRP A 163 17.46 -9.22 32.30
C TRP A 163 15.94 -9.03 32.39
N HIS A 164 15.24 -9.33 31.30
CA HIS A 164 13.78 -9.27 31.19
C HIS A 164 13.24 -10.02 29.98
N VAL A 165 11.91 -10.12 29.92
CA VAL A 165 11.12 -10.56 28.76
C VAL A 165 10.12 -9.47 28.41
N ASP A 166 9.91 -9.21 27.12
CA ASP A 166 9.01 -8.14 26.67
C ASP A 166 7.53 -8.51 26.87
N GLN A 167 7.19 -9.80 26.72
CA GLN A 167 5.83 -10.31 26.78
C GLN A 167 5.14 -10.07 28.14
N PHE A 168 5.90 -9.85 29.21
CA PHE A 168 5.39 -9.42 30.52
C PHE A 168 4.54 -8.14 30.45
N TYR A 169 4.78 -7.26 29.46
CA TYR A 169 4.04 -6.01 29.36
C TYR A 169 2.72 -6.16 28.60
N TRP A 170 2.62 -7.14 27.72
CA TRP A 170 1.61 -7.17 26.68
C TRP A 170 0.38 -8.01 27.07
N PRO A 171 -0.79 -7.39 27.30
CA PRO A 171 -2.02 -8.08 27.69
C PRO A 171 -2.70 -8.72 26.47
N LEU A 172 -2.05 -9.74 25.90
CA LEU A 172 -2.50 -10.43 24.69
C LEU A 172 -2.90 -11.88 25.01
N SER A 173 -3.75 -12.47 24.18
CA SER A 173 -4.36 -13.79 24.42
C SER A 173 -3.45 -14.97 24.10
N ASN A 174 -2.36 -14.76 23.36
CA ASN A 174 -1.37 -15.77 23.00
C ASN A 174 0.03 -15.14 22.91
N ASN A 175 1.03 -15.97 22.61
CA ASN A 175 2.45 -15.60 22.62
C ASN A 175 3.00 -15.20 21.24
N ASN A 176 2.15 -15.01 20.23
CA ASN A 176 2.58 -14.69 18.87
C ASN A 176 2.91 -13.20 18.76
N THR A 177 4.03 -12.85 19.38
CA THR A 177 4.60 -11.51 19.44
C THR A 177 6.11 -11.59 19.20
N ILE A 178 6.65 -10.58 18.54
CA ILE A 178 8.07 -10.53 18.18
C ILE A 178 8.56 -9.09 18.16
N THR A 179 9.74 -8.86 18.73
CA THR A 179 10.43 -7.58 18.69
C THR A 179 11.51 -7.64 17.63
N LEU A 180 11.49 -6.69 16.69
CA LEU A 180 12.60 -6.36 15.81
C LEU A 180 13.44 -5.26 16.46
N TRP A 181 14.74 -5.46 16.57
CA TRP A 181 15.71 -4.47 17.04
C TRP A 181 16.68 -4.10 15.92
N ILE A 182 16.68 -2.82 15.55
CA ILE A 182 17.44 -2.22 14.46
C ILE A 182 18.49 -1.28 15.05
N PRO A 183 19.77 -1.67 15.11
CA PRO A 183 20.83 -0.74 15.45
C PRO A 183 20.97 0.31 14.34
N LEU A 184 20.96 1.59 14.71
CA LEU A 184 21.06 2.71 13.77
C LEU A 184 22.53 3.05 13.39
N GLN A 185 23.46 2.23 13.89
CA GLN A 185 24.90 2.32 13.70
C GLN A 185 25.50 0.94 13.99
N ALA A 186 26.73 0.65 13.55
CA ALA A 186 27.44 -0.54 14.03
C ALA A 186 27.61 -0.47 15.56
N VAL A 187 27.32 -1.57 16.26
CA VAL A 187 27.35 -1.63 17.73
C VAL A 187 28.48 -2.54 18.18
N SER A 188 29.56 -1.94 18.67
CA SER A 188 30.70 -2.69 19.21
C SER A 188 30.36 -3.35 20.56
N ALA A 189 31.19 -4.30 20.99
CA ALA A 189 31.05 -4.92 22.32
C ALA A 189 31.07 -3.90 23.47
N HIS A 190 31.77 -2.77 23.30
CA HIS A 190 31.87 -1.71 24.31
C HIS A 190 30.63 -0.81 24.35
N MET A 191 29.79 -0.81 23.31
CA MET A 191 28.56 -0.01 23.27
C MET A 191 27.38 -0.69 24.01
N GLY A 192 27.60 -1.89 24.54
CA GLY A 192 26.58 -2.68 25.21
C GLY A 192 25.55 -3.21 24.20
N PRO A 193 25.90 -4.17 23.33
CA PRO A 193 24.95 -4.75 22.38
C PRO A 193 23.81 -5.47 23.11
N LEU A 194 22.73 -5.73 22.37
CA LEU A 194 21.64 -6.57 22.85
C LEU A 194 22.15 -8.01 22.97
N ALA A 195 21.86 -8.66 24.10
CA ALA A 195 22.30 -10.01 24.40
C ALA A 195 21.12 -10.90 24.79
N PHE A 196 21.19 -12.17 24.40
CA PHE A 196 20.10 -13.12 24.50
C PHE A 196 20.51 -14.35 25.31
N ALA A 197 19.55 -14.95 26.01
CA ALA A 197 19.66 -16.31 26.52
C ALA A 197 18.97 -17.26 25.54
N ALA A 198 19.75 -17.98 24.73
CA ALA A 198 19.23 -18.81 23.64
C ALA A 198 18.34 -19.95 24.19
N GLY A 199 17.14 -20.09 23.62
CA GLY A 199 16.14 -21.11 24.01
C GLY A 199 15.31 -20.76 25.24
N SER A 200 15.55 -19.60 25.87
CA SER A 200 14.86 -19.20 27.11
C SER A 200 13.35 -19.00 26.94
N HIS A 201 12.86 -18.71 25.72
CA HIS A 201 11.43 -18.55 25.42
C HIS A 201 10.61 -19.81 25.65
N GLN A 202 11.22 -21.00 25.60
CA GLN A 202 10.55 -22.29 25.81
C GLN A 202 10.48 -22.71 27.28
N ALA A 203 11.34 -22.12 28.12
CA ALA A 203 11.61 -22.62 29.47
C ALA A 203 11.47 -21.53 30.54
N MET A 204 10.73 -20.46 30.25
CA MET A 204 10.51 -19.38 31.20
C MET A 204 9.59 -19.79 32.35
N PRO A 205 10.06 -19.76 33.62
CA PRO A 205 9.19 -20.01 34.77
C PRO A 205 8.13 -18.93 34.91
N GLU A 206 6.91 -19.30 35.30
CA GLU A 206 5.79 -18.37 35.53
C GLU A 206 6.16 -17.22 36.51
N GLN A 207 6.99 -17.53 37.52
CA GLN A 207 7.47 -16.55 38.51
C GLN A 207 8.47 -15.53 37.94
N ALA A 208 9.17 -15.90 36.87
CA ALA A 208 10.07 -15.03 36.11
C ALA A 208 9.31 -14.22 35.05
N ALA A 209 8.22 -14.78 34.53
CA ALA A 209 7.33 -14.15 33.56
C ALA A 209 6.56 -12.94 34.12
N ASP A 210 6.42 -12.83 35.45
CA ASP A 210 5.74 -11.73 36.15
C ASP A 210 6.70 -10.59 36.62
N LEU A 211 7.95 -10.56 36.12
CA LEU A 211 8.95 -9.58 36.53
C LEU A 211 9.14 -8.48 35.48
N GLY A 212 8.68 -7.28 35.82
CA GLY A 212 9.06 -6.07 35.09
C GLY A 212 10.54 -5.72 35.22
N ILE A 213 11.05 -5.03 34.20
CA ILE A 213 12.46 -4.64 34.10
C ILE A 213 12.87 -3.84 35.35
N SER A 214 13.79 -4.38 36.14
CA SER A 214 14.19 -3.79 37.41
C SER A 214 15.49 -4.43 37.92
N ASP A 215 16.09 -3.85 38.96
CA ASP A 215 17.21 -4.51 39.65
C ASP A 215 16.80 -5.87 40.24
N LYS A 216 15.51 -6.04 40.57
CA LYS A 216 14.94 -7.31 41.02
C LYS A 216 14.92 -8.34 39.90
N SER A 217 14.50 -7.95 38.68
CA SER A 217 14.52 -8.87 37.53
C SER A 217 15.94 -9.29 37.19
N GLU A 218 16.91 -8.36 37.25
CA GLU A 218 18.33 -8.69 37.10
C GLU A 218 18.76 -9.78 38.09
N GLN A 219 18.53 -9.58 39.39
CA GLN A 219 18.97 -10.52 40.41
C GLN A 219 18.33 -11.90 40.26
N MET A 220 17.02 -11.94 40.00
CA MET A 220 16.27 -13.19 39.91
C MET A 220 16.58 -13.96 38.63
N LEU A 221 16.61 -13.27 37.48
CA LEU A 221 16.81 -13.92 36.19
C LEU A 221 18.28 -14.26 35.93
N ASN A 222 19.24 -13.49 36.45
CA ASN A 222 20.66 -13.75 36.19
C ASN A 222 21.11 -15.15 36.60
N SER A 223 20.58 -15.71 37.69
CA SER A 223 20.90 -17.09 38.10
C SER A 223 20.27 -18.12 37.16
N LEU A 224 19.04 -17.89 36.70
CA LEU A 224 18.35 -18.76 35.77
C LEU A 224 19.00 -18.75 34.38
N MET A 225 19.44 -17.58 33.91
CA MET A 225 20.01 -17.39 32.57
C MET A 225 21.35 -18.11 32.38
N LYS A 226 22.04 -18.51 33.47
CA LYS A 226 23.25 -19.33 33.41
C LYS A 226 23.02 -20.74 32.85
N ASN A 227 21.76 -21.20 32.82
CA ASN A 227 21.40 -22.50 32.27
C ASN A 227 21.22 -22.47 30.74
N PHE A 228 21.30 -21.29 30.13
CA PHE A 228 21.12 -21.07 28.69
C PHE A 228 22.42 -20.57 28.08
N GLU A 229 22.58 -20.78 26.78
CA GLU A 229 23.71 -20.20 26.05
C GLU A 229 23.57 -18.67 26.01
N TYR A 230 24.58 -17.97 26.51
CA TYR A 230 24.61 -16.51 26.54
C TYR A 230 25.22 -15.95 25.26
N ILE A 231 24.38 -15.33 24.44
CA ILE A 231 24.77 -14.75 23.15
C ILE A 231 24.93 -13.25 23.33
N ASN A 232 26.18 -12.78 23.38
CA ASN A 232 26.53 -11.37 23.50
C ASN A 232 27.62 -11.03 22.48
N ALA A 233 27.22 -10.50 21.32
CA ALA A 233 28.12 -10.20 20.23
C ALA A 233 27.82 -8.82 19.61
N PRO A 234 28.84 -8.11 19.07
CA PRO A 234 28.66 -6.86 18.32
C PRO A 234 27.66 -7.00 17.18
N PHE A 235 27.04 -5.91 16.74
CA PHE A 235 26.20 -5.87 15.52
C PHE A 235 26.94 -5.11 14.40
N ASP A 236 26.99 -5.73 13.23
CA ASP A 236 27.49 -5.08 12.02
C ASP A 236 26.48 -4.02 11.53
N LEU A 237 26.93 -3.06 10.71
CA LEU A 237 26.04 -2.10 10.08
C LEU A 237 25.04 -2.81 9.14
N GLY A 238 23.74 -2.55 9.29
CA GLY A 238 22.69 -3.22 8.49
C GLY A 238 22.27 -4.60 9.02
N GLU A 239 22.87 -5.06 10.12
CA GLU A 239 22.42 -6.25 10.84
C GLU A 239 21.32 -5.89 11.84
N VAL A 240 20.27 -6.71 11.90
CA VAL A 240 19.15 -6.56 12.83
C VAL A 240 18.95 -7.84 13.63
N SER A 241 18.22 -7.77 14.74
CA SER A 241 17.75 -8.98 15.43
C SER A 241 16.25 -9.01 15.56
N PHE A 242 15.69 -10.21 15.49
CA PHE A 242 14.32 -10.49 15.91
C PHE A 242 14.36 -11.39 17.15
N HIS A 243 13.51 -11.14 18.13
CA HIS A 243 13.35 -12.01 19.29
C HIS A 243 11.88 -12.15 19.70
N SER A 244 11.48 -13.36 20.08
CA SER A 244 10.15 -13.62 20.65
C SER A 244 9.93 -12.77 21.91
N GLY A 245 8.69 -12.37 22.18
CA GLY A 245 8.35 -11.66 23.41
C GLY A 245 8.78 -12.38 24.69
N TRP A 246 8.89 -13.72 24.67
CA TRP A 246 9.33 -14.52 25.81
C TRP A 246 10.84 -14.77 25.87
N THR A 247 11.60 -14.35 24.86
CA THR A 247 13.05 -14.54 24.88
C THR A 247 13.66 -13.59 25.90
N CYS A 248 14.34 -14.18 26.89
CA CYS A 248 15.03 -13.39 27.90
C CYS A 248 16.23 -12.70 27.29
N HIS A 249 16.33 -11.41 27.52
CA HIS A 249 17.39 -10.60 26.96
C HIS A 249 17.77 -9.46 27.90
N ARG A 250 18.93 -8.86 27.61
CA ARG A 250 19.51 -7.74 28.34
C ARG A 250 20.37 -6.91 27.39
N ALA A 251 20.89 -5.79 27.88
CA ALA A 251 21.96 -5.08 27.19
C ALA A 251 22.95 -4.53 28.20
N ASP A 252 24.24 -4.71 27.96
CA ASP A 252 25.26 -4.20 28.87
C ASP A 252 25.29 -2.65 28.89
N GLY A 253 26.04 -2.10 29.84
CA GLY A 253 26.29 -0.66 29.90
C GLY A 253 27.10 -0.21 28.69
N ASN A 254 26.84 1.01 28.21
CA ASN A 254 27.60 1.59 27.13
C ASN A 254 28.89 2.20 27.70
N LYS A 255 30.00 1.48 27.55
CA LYS A 255 31.32 1.88 28.03
C LYS A 255 32.09 2.73 27.01
N SER A 256 31.50 3.03 25.86
CA SER A 256 32.10 3.88 24.83
C SER A 256 31.91 5.38 25.13
N ASP A 257 32.49 6.22 24.29
CA ASP A 257 32.35 7.68 24.28
C ASP A 257 31.21 8.16 23.35
N GLN A 258 30.49 7.24 22.70
CA GLN A 258 29.40 7.56 21.78
C GLN A 258 28.06 7.03 22.28
N THR A 259 26.97 7.74 21.98
CA THR A 259 25.61 7.25 22.22
C THR A 259 25.32 6.09 21.28
N ARG A 260 24.73 5.00 21.79
CA ARG A 260 24.23 3.86 21.01
C ARG A 260 22.75 4.08 20.71
N ALA A 261 22.42 4.36 19.45
CA ALA A 261 21.07 4.54 18.97
C ALA A 261 20.53 3.24 18.35
N ALA A 262 19.31 2.87 18.71
CA ALA A 262 18.57 1.77 18.12
C ALA A 262 17.09 2.11 17.99
N PHE A 263 16.43 1.45 17.05
CA PHE A 263 14.99 1.53 16.86
C PHE A 263 14.40 0.13 16.95
N SER A 264 13.23 0.00 17.55
CA SER A 264 12.56 -1.29 17.70
C SER A 264 11.13 -1.23 17.23
N LEU A 265 10.72 -2.29 16.54
CA LEU A 265 9.34 -2.50 16.09
C LEU A 265 8.82 -3.73 16.80
N ILE A 266 7.69 -3.60 17.48
CA ILE A 266 7.04 -4.72 18.15
C ILE A 266 5.85 -5.12 17.29
N TYR A 267 5.81 -6.39 16.90
CA TYR A 267 4.73 -6.96 16.12
C TYR A 267 3.92 -7.94 16.97
N MET A 268 2.62 -8.00 16.66
CA MET A 268 1.70 -9.01 17.19
C MET A 268 0.94 -9.67 16.05
N GLN A 269 0.51 -10.92 16.23
CA GLN A 269 -0.32 -11.61 15.24
C GLN A 269 -1.61 -10.82 14.91
N ASP A 270 -1.94 -10.72 13.62
CA ASP A 270 -3.24 -10.20 13.20
C ASP A 270 -4.40 -11.08 13.70
N GLY A 271 -5.38 -10.47 14.36
CA GLY A 271 -6.52 -11.16 14.98
C GLY A 271 -6.27 -11.68 16.39
N ILE A 272 -5.08 -11.45 16.97
CA ILE A 272 -4.84 -11.71 18.40
C ILE A 272 -5.83 -10.90 19.25
N ARG A 273 -6.27 -11.45 20.39
CA ARG A 273 -7.24 -10.79 21.27
C ARG A 273 -6.56 -10.17 22.48
N MET A 274 -7.13 -9.09 23.00
CA MET A 274 -6.72 -8.52 24.26
C MET A 274 -7.10 -9.48 25.40
N SER A 275 -6.14 -9.82 26.27
CA SER A 275 -6.42 -10.60 27.49
C SER A 275 -6.82 -9.69 28.64
N THR A 276 -7.40 -10.27 29.70
CA THR A 276 -7.70 -9.53 30.92
C THR A 276 -6.38 -9.10 31.58
N PRO A 277 -6.15 -7.78 31.82
CA PRO A 277 -4.95 -7.33 32.49
C PRO A 277 -4.76 -7.98 33.85
N LYS A 278 -3.58 -8.57 34.10
CA LYS A 278 -3.27 -9.31 35.33
C LYS A 278 -2.63 -8.44 36.42
N HIS A 279 -1.96 -7.37 36.01
CA HIS A 279 -1.25 -6.45 36.90
C HIS A 279 -1.21 -5.04 36.31
N ARG A 280 -0.66 -4.10 37.10
CA ARG A 280 -0.63 -2.66 36.75
C ARG A 280 0.02 -2.39 35.40
N ASN A 281 1.13 -3.06 35.06
CA ASN A 281 1.81 -2.84 33.77
C ASN A 281 0.94 -3.28 32.58
N HIS A 282 0.30 -4.46 32.62
CA HIS A 282 -0.69 -4.86 31.61
C HIS A 282 -1.81 -3.82 31.45
N ALA A 283 -2.34 -3.33 32.58
CA ALA A 283 -3.44 -2.36 32.54
C ALA A 283 -3.00 -1.01 31.93
N MET A 284 -1.73 -0.65 32.12
CA MET A 284 -1.14 0.56 31.56
C MET A 284 -0.89 0.40 30.06
N ASP A 285 -0.26 -0.70 29.65
CA ASP A 285 0.00 -1.03 28.25
C ASP A 285 -1.29 -1.16 27.43
N ALA A 286 -2.33 -1.79 27.99
CA ALA A 286 -3.65 -1.84 27.37
C ALA A 286 -4.19 -0.43 27.07
N GLN A 287 -4.10 0.49 28.03
CA GLN A 287 -4.61 1.85 27.86
C GLN A 287 -3.77 2.68 26.89
N MET A 288 -2.45 2.43 26.83
CA MET A 288 -1.53 3.21 26.00
C MET A 288 -1.48 2.71 24.55
N TRP A 289 -1.48 1.40 24.34
CA TRP A 289 -1.18 0.78 23.05
C TRP A 289 -2.37 0.07 22.41
N LEU A 290 -3.42 -0.20 23.17
CA LEU A 290 -4.70 -0.75 22.70
C LEU A 290 -5.88 0.11 23.19
N PRO A 291 -5.84 1.44 23.01
CA PRO A 291 -6.83 2.34 23.61
C PRO A 291 -8.24 2.00 23.13
N GLY A 292 -9.16 1.85 24.08
CA GLY A 292 -10.58 1.57 23.80
C GLY A 292 -10.90 0.10 23.50
N ILE A 293 -9.91 -0.79 23.43
CA ILE A 293 -10.12 -2.22 23.22
C ILE A 293 -10.47 -2.89 24.56
N GLN A 294 -11.50 -3.74 24.56
CA GLN A 294 -11.92 -4.49 25.74
C GLN A 294 -11.30 -5.90 25.75
N SER A 295 -11.19 -6.49 26.94
CA SER A 295 -10.75 -7.88 27.09
C SER A 295 -11.65 -8.83 26.29
N GLY A 296 -11.02 -9.69 25.48
CA GLY A 296 -11.69 -10.60 24.55
C GLY A 296 -11.90 -10.01 23.16
N GLU A 297 -11.80 -8.70 22.95
CA GLU A 297 -11.85 -8.10 21.61
C GLU A 297 -10.53 -8.30 20.86
N ALA A 298 -10.57 -8.15 19.53
CA ALA A 298 -9.36 -8.15 18.72
C ALA A 298 -8.48 -6.96 19.11
N ALA A 299 -7.18 -7.18 19.30
CA ALA A 299 -6.18 -6.16 19.56
C ALA A 299 -5.92 -5.36 18.27
N ALA A 300 -6.91 -4.56 17.87
CA ALA A 300 -6.95 -3.86 16.61
C ALA A 300 -7.50 -2.45 16.82
N SER A 301 -6.63 -1.45 16.72
CA SER A 301 -6.99 -0.03 16.79
C SER A 301 -6.33 0.73 15.63
N PRO A 302 -6.68 2.01 15.40
CA PRO A 302 -6.00 2.85 14.41
C PRO A 302 -4.49 2.96 14.62
N ILE A 303 -3.99 2.77 15.86
CA ILE A 303 -2.55 2.81 16.17
C ILE A 303 -1.88 1.43 16.10
N ASN A 304 -2.66 0.38 15.81
CA ASN A 304 -2.20 -0.99 15.58
C ASN A 304 -2.60 -1.50 14.18
N PRO A 305 -2.15 -0.82 13.10
CA PRO A 305 -2.49 -1.21 11.75
C PRO A 305 -1.95 -2.61 11.43
N VAL A 306 -2.64 -3.31 10.53
CA VAL A 306 -2.05 -4.47 9.86
C VAL A 306 -0.89 -3.97 9.02
N LEU A 307 0.28 -4.59 9.21
CA LEU A 307 1.49 -4.28 8.44
C LEU A 307 1.76 -5.33 7.36
N PHE A 308 1.26 -6.55 7.55
CA PHE A 308 1.35 -7.64 6.56
C PHE A 308 0.24 -8.66 6.79
N SER A 309 -0.30 -9.27 5.72
CA SER A 309 -1.28 -10.37 5.80
C SER A 309 -1.28 -11.24 4.54
N ARG A 310 -1.06 -12.56 4.70
CA ARG A 310 -1.22 -13.60 3.67
C ARG A 310 -2.69 -13.93 3.42
N LYS A 311 -3.55 -13.88 4.46
CA LYS A 311 -4.98 -14.22 4.37
C LYS A 311 -5.71 -13.48 3.25
N PHE A 312 -5.31 -12.24 3.01
CA PHE A 312 -5.90 -11.42 1.97
C PHE A 312 -5.49 -11.89 0.56
N MET A 313 -4.23 -12.27 0.36
CA MET A 313 -3.76 -12.84 -0.92
C MET A 313 -4.29 -14.25 -1.14
N ASP A 314 -4.23 -15.09 -0.10
CA ASP A 314 -4.81 -16.44 -0.13
C ASP A 314 -6.31 -16.36 -0.42
N TYR A 315 -7.02 -15.40 0.20
CA TYR A 315 -8.43 -15.15 -0.11
C TYR A 315 -8.65 -14.86 -1.59
N LEU A 316 -7.86 -14.00 -2.22
CA LEU A 316 -8.05 -13.64 -3.63
C LEU A 316 -7.71 -14.79 -4.57
N LEU A 317 -6.61 -15.49 -4.32
CA LEU A 317 -6.10 -16.57 -5.17
C LEU A 317 -6.89 -17.86 -5.02
N ASP A 318 -7.30 -18.21 -3.79
CA ASP A 318 -8.05 -19.43 -3.48
C ASP A 318 -9.56 -19.24 -3.48
N ARG A 319 -10.06 -18.04 -3.82
CA ARG A 319 -11.49 -17.74 -3.86
C ARG A 319 -12.21 -18.71 -4.78
N ASP A 320 -13.16 -19.47 -4.23
CA ASP A 320 -14.16 -20.14 -5.05
C ASP A 320 -15.21 -19.13 -5.52
N TRP A 321 -15.05 -18.67 -6.76
CA TRP A 321 -15.95 -17.73 -7.44
C TRP A 321 -17.37 -18.27 -7.69
N ARG A 322 -17.67 -19.52 -7.32
CA ARG A 322 -19.00 -20.14 -7.43
C ARG A 322 -19.72 -20.24 -6.08
N SER A 323 -19.01 -20.04 -4.98
CA SER A 323 -19.56 -20.15 -3.63
C SER A 323 -20.01 -18.80 -3.08
N PRO A 324 -20.96 -18.77 -2.12
CA PRO A 324 -21.35 -17.53 -1.44
C PRO A 324 -20.15 -16.84 -0.77
N ILE A 325 -20.09 -15.52 -0.91
CA ILE A 325 -19.00 -14.70 -0.37
C ILE A 325 -19.41 -14.14 0.99
N ARG A 326 -18.47 -14.16 1.95
CA ARG A 326 -18.68 -13.54 3.25
C ARG A 326 -18.55 -12.02 3.13
N TYR A 327 -19.49 -11.31 3.74
CA TYR A 327 -19.42 -9.86 3.89
C TYR A 327 -18.83 -9.43 5.25
N PRO A 328 -18.17 -8.25 5.33
CA PRO A 328 -17.70 -7.45 4.18
C PRO A 328 -16.63 -8.22 3.38
N ASP A 329 -16.59 -8.02 2.06
CA ASP A 329 -15.62 -8.69 1.18
C ASP A 329 -14.20 -8.19 1.50
N PRO A 330 -13.26 -9.06 1.92
CA PRO A 330 -11.90 -8.64 2.28
C PRO A 330 -11.08 -8.14 1.09
N ALA A 331 -11.55 -8.29 -0.15
CA ALA A 331 -10.94 -7.65 -1.32
C ALA A 331 -11.01 -6.11 -1.28
N ILE A 332 -11.90 -5.52 -0.47
CA ILE A 332 -12.11 -4.07 -0.40
C ILE A 332 -11.28 -3.50 0.75
N GLU A 333 -10.22 -2.76 0.42
CA GLU A 333 -9.33 -2.13 1.38
C GLU A 333 -9.65 -0.64 1.54
N VAL A 334 -9.93 -0.24 2.77
CA VAL A 334 -10.12 1.16 3.16
C VAL A 334 -8.79 1.72 3.65
N LEU A 335 -8.16 2.58 2.84
CA LEU A 335 -6.89 3.24 3.17
C LEU A 335 -7.10 4.58 3.89
N ASP A 336 -8.22 5.25 3.62
CA ASP A 336 -8.61 6.52 4.24
C ASP A 336 -10.10 6.50 4.65
N GLN A 337 -10.44 7.23 5.72
CA GLN A 337 -11.82 7.35 6.19
C GLN A 337 -12.77 7.88 5.10
N ALA A 338 -12.29 8.74 4.20
CA ALA A 338 -13.07 9.30 3.10
C ALA A 338 -13.58 8.22 2.13
N PHE A 339 -12.95 7.04 2.05
CA PHE A 339 -13.39 5.95 1.19
C PHE A 339 -14.52 5.12 1.80
N ARG A 340 -14.67 5.11 3.14
CA ARG A 340 -15.67 4.27 3.83
C ARG A 340 -17.09 4.48 3.34
N GLN A 341 -17.42 5.71 2.95
CA GLN A 341 -18.76 6.04 2.45
C GLN A 341 -19.11 5.30 1.16
N TYR A 342 -18.13 4.90 0.35
CA TYR A 342 -18.36 4.19 -0.92
C TYR A 342 -18.43 2.67 -0.76
N VAL A 343 -18.11 2.14 0.44
CA VAL A 343 -18.07 0.70 0.71
C VAL A 343 -19.43 0.23 1.22
N LEU A 344 -20.04 -0.68 0.48
CA LEU A 344 -21.29 -1.33 0.88
C LEU A 344 -20.97 -2.61 1.67
N ALA A 345 -21.30 -2.63 2.96
CA ALA A 345 -21.04 -3.76 3.85
C ALA A 345 -21.81 -5.05 3.49
N SER A 346 -22.74 -4.99 2.53
CA SER A 346 -23.53 -6.11 2.03
C SER A 346 -23.31 -6.38 0.54
N ALA A 347 -22.20 -5.88 -0.04
CA ALA A 347 -21.79 -6.17 -1.41
C ALA A 347 -20.47 -6.94 -1.42
N ALA A 348 -20.25 -7.75 -2.47
CA ALA A 348 -19.00 -8.45 -2.71
C ALA A 348 -18.61 -8.34 -4.18
N LEU A 349 -17.33 -8.57 -4.42
CA LEU A 349 -16.76 -8.68 -5.74
C LEU A 349 -17.30 -9.93 -6.44
N GLU A 350 -17.75 -9.79 -7.68
CA GLU A 350 -18.24 -10.88 -8.51
C GLU A 350 -17.28 -11.08 -9.68
N ARG A 351 -16.97 -12.33 -10.05
CA ARG A 351 -16.37 -12.63 -11.36
C ARG A 351 -17.48 -13.07 -12.30
N ILE A 352 -17.98 -12.12 -13.09
CA ILE A 352 -19.14 -12.34 -13.97
C ILE A 352 -18.75 -13.10 -15.24
N TRP A 353 -17.48 -13.09 -15.63
CA TRP A 353 -17.00 -13.85 -16.77
C TRP A 353 -15.48 -14.13 -16.72
N THR A 354 -15.04 -15.21 -17.36
CA THR A 354 -13.62 -15.52 -17.58
C THR A 354 -13.44 -16.28 -18.90
N GLY A 355 -12.25 -16.18 -19.52
CA GLY A 355 -11.92 -16.84 -20.78
C GLY A 355 -11.36 -15.92 -21.88
N GLY A 356 -11.03 -14.67 -21.54
CA GLY A 356 -10.35 -13.73 -22.43
C GLY A 356 -8.84 -13.96 -22.42
N ARG A 357 -8.13 -13.24 -23.29
CA ARG A 357 -6.66 -13.17 -23.27
C ARG A 357 -6.14 -11.86 -22.69
N TRP A 358 -6.82 -10.77 -23.05
CA TRP A 358 -6.62 -9.44 -22.49
C TRP A 358 -7.91 -8.64 -22.70
N THR A 359 -8.71 -8.55 -21.64
CA THR A 359 -9.97 -7.82 -21.63
C THR A 359 -9.70 -6.33 -21.45
N GLU A 360 -10.41 -5.48 -22.17
CA GLU A 360 -10.19 -4.02 -22.19
C GLU A 360 -11.46 -3.26 -22.57
N GLY A 361 -11.43 -1.93 -22.43
CA GLY A 361 -12.44 -1.00 -22.94
C GLY A 361 -13.87 -1.35 -22.57
N PRO A 362 -14.21 -1.59 -21.29
CA PRO A 362 -15.58 -1.86 -20.89
C PRO A 362 -16.46 -0.61 -21.03
N VAL A 363 -17.66 -0.80 -21.55
CA VAL A 363 -18.70 0.24 -21.67
C VAL A 363 -20.07 -0.35 -21.38
N TYR A 364 -20.86 0.34 -20.57
CA TYR A 364 -22.20 -0.10 -20.19
C TYR A 364 -23.29 0.61 -21.02
N PHE A 365 -24.15 -0.18 -21.66
CA PHE A 365 -25.33 0.27 -22.38
C PHE A 365 -26.56 0.05 -21.50
N GLY A 366 -27.03 1.13 -20.86
CA GLY A 366 -28.17 1.06 -19.95
C GLY A 366 -29.51 0.77 -20.63
N ASP A 367 -29.64 1.21 -21.88
CA ASP A 367 -30.73 0.92 -22.81
C ASP A 367 -30.78 -0.56 -23.23
N LEU A 368 -29.62 -1.21 -23.36
CA LEU A 368 -29.50 -2.66 -23.61
C LEU A 368 -29.38 -3.48 -22.33
N ARG A 369 -29.26 -2.82 -21.17
CA ARG A 369 -28.84 -3.43 -19.89
C ARG A 369 -27.67 -4.41 -20.06
N SER A 370 -26.62 -3.96 -20.76
CA SER A 370 -25.53 -4.83 -21.18
C SER A 370 -24.18 -4.16 -21.00
N LEU A 371 -23.19 -4.95 -20.58
CA LEU A 371 -21.79 -4.56 -20.62
C LEU A 371 -21.19 -5.05 -21.95
N ILE A 372 -20.46 -4.19 -22.65
CA ILE A 372 -19.65 -4.55 -23.83
C ILE A 372 -18.19 -4.29 -23.49
N TRP A 373 -17.29 -5.18 -23.91
CA TRP A 373 -15.85 -5.01 -23.74
C TRP A 373 -15.09 -5.68 -24.89
N SER A 374 -13.80 -5.35 -24.99
CA SER A 374 -12.89 -5.89 -25.99
C SER A 374 -12.10 -7.07 -25.41
N ASP A 375 -11.92 -8.14 -26.18
CA ASP A 375 -10.95 -9.22 -25.91
C ASP A 375 -9.89 -9.14 -27.00
N ILE A 376 -8.95 -8.21 -26.82
CA ILE A 376 -8.08 -7.67 -27.88
C ILE A 376 -7.38 -8.79 -28.66
N PRO A 377 -6.67 -9.74 -28.00
CA PRO A 377 -5.87 -10.73 -28.72
C PRO A 377 -6.68 -11.83 -29.41
N ASN A 378 -7.97 -11.96 -29.07
CA ASN A 378 -8.90 -12.86 -29.77
C ASN A 378 -9.68 -12.14 -30.89
N ASN A 379 -9.37 -10.87 -31.16
CA ASN A 379 -9.98 -10.07 -32.22
C ASN A 379 -11.52 -10.10 -32.20
N ARG A 380 -12.10 -9.85 -31.03
CA ARG A 380 -13.55 -9.84 -30.81
C ARG A 380 -13.95 -8.85 -29.73
N MET A 381 -15.19 -8.39 -29.81
CA MET A 381 -15.88 -7.77 -28.70
C MET A 381 -16.85 -8.77 -28.07
N MET A 382 -17.00 -8.68 -26.76
CA MET A 382 -17.87 -9.52 -25.96
C MET A 382 -18.99 -8.67 -25.36
N ARG A 383 -20.12 -9.32 -25.03
CA ARG A 383 -21.27 -8.72 -24.36
C ARG A 383 -21.72 -9.59 -23.21
N TRP A 384 -21.99 -8.97 -22.07
CA TRP A 384 -22.66 -9.58 -20.93
C TRP A 384 -24.03 -8.93 -20.77
N ASP A 385 -25.08 -9.74 -20.76
CA ASP A 385 -26.46 -9.31 -20.60
C ASP A 385 -26.83 -9.33 -19.11
N GLU A 386 -27.18 -8.18 -18.54
CA GLU A 386 -27.51 -8.06 -17.11
C GLU A 386 -28.79 -8.82 -16.74
N THR A 387 -29.68 -9.05 -17.70
CA THR A 387 -31.00 -9.65 -17.44
C THR A 387 -30.98 -11.17 -17.42
N SER A 388 -30.18 -11.80 -18.29
CA SER A 388 -29.99 -13.25 -18.32
C SER A 388 -28.75 -13.71 -17.56
N GLY A 389 -27.75 -12.83 -17.37
CA GLY A 389 -26.43 -13.17 -16.86
C GLY A 389 -25.54 -13.86 -17.90
N GLU A 390 -25.97 -13.99 -19.15
CA GLU A 390 -25.22 -14.66 -20.20
C GLU A 390 -24.15 -13.75 -20.83
N THR A 391 -23.00 -14.35 -21.15
CA THR A 391 -21.96 -13.72 -21.97
C THR A 391 -21.94 -14.31 -23.38
N SER A 392 -21.92 -13.45 -24.39
CA SER A 392 -21.85 -13.84 -25.82
C SER A 392 -20.88 -12.94 -26.59
N VAL A 393 -20.53 -13.33 -27.82
CA VAL A 393 -19.75 -12.47 -28.73
C VAL A 393 -20.65 -11.35 -29.25
N PHE A 394 -20.22 -10.11 -29.09
CA PHE A 394 -20.91 -8.94 -29.65
C PHE A 394 -20.52 -8.71 -31.11
N ARG A 395 -19.22 -8.81 -31.42
CA ARG A 395 -18.67 -8.62 -32.77
C ARG A 395 -17.41 -9.45 -32.96
N ALA A 396 -17.31 -10.15 -34.09
CA ALA A 396 -16.09 -10.84 -34.52
C ALA A 396 -16.06 -10.98 -36.07
N PRO A 397 -14.93 -10.63 -36.73
CA PRO A 397 -13.76 -9.95 -36.18
C PRO A 397 -14.10 -8.52 -35.71
N ALA A 398 -13.29 -7.97 -34.80
CA ALA A 398 -13.48 -6.63 -34.25
C ALA A 398 -12.27 -5.72 -34.47
N ASP A 399 -11.42 -6.03 -35.46
CA ASP A 399 -10.18 -5.33 -35.80
C ASP A 399 -9.29 -4.95 -34.61
N TYR A 400 -9.19 -5.87 -33.64
CA TYR A 400 -8.47 -5.66 -32.38
C TYR A 400 -8.93 -4.39 -31.66
N ALA A 401 -10.24 -4.20 -31.58
CA ALA A 401 -10.85 -3.15 -30.78
C ALA A 401 -10.27 -3.10 -29.36
N ASN A 402 -10.10 -1.90 -28.83
CA ASN A 402 -9.60 -1.64 -27.49
C ASN A 402 -10.63 -0.81 -26.71
N GLY A 403 -10.37 0.47 -26.44
CA GLY A 403 -11.22 1.36 -25.68
C GLY A 403 -12.55 1.63 -26.37
N ASN A 404 -13.60 1.71 -25.56
CA ASN A 404 -14.97 1.96 -26.00
C ASN A 404 -15.63 3.04 -25.14
N THR A 405 -16.52 3.82 -25.76
CA THR A 405 -17.40 4.76 -25.06
C THR A 405 -18.72 4.94 -25.80
N ARG A 406 -19.60 5.78 -25.27
CA ARG A 406 -20.86 6.17 -25.90
C ARG A 406 -20.80 7.62 -26.35
N ASP A 407 -21.38 7.91 -27.51
CA ASP A 407 -21.63 9.29 -27.93
C ASP A 407 -22.94 9.84 -27.34
N LEU A 408 -23.20 11.13 -27.62
CA LEU A 408 -24.40 11.85 -27.17
C LEU A 408 -25.72 11.26 -27.70
N GLN A 409 -25.68 10.36 -28.68
CA GLN A 409 -26.83 9.68 -29.24
C GLN A 409 -26.93 8.22 -28.75
N GLY A 410 -26.08 7.82 -27.82
CA GLY A 410 -26.04 6.48 -27.26
C GLY A 410 -25.39 5.44 -28.16
N ARG A 411 -24.69 5.84 -29.22
CA ARG A 411 -23.98 4.96 -30.16
C ARG A 411 -22.61 4.57 -29.64
N LEU A 412 -22.09 3.42 -30.05
CA LEU A 412 -20.78 2.91 -29.64
C LEU A 412 -19.65 3.59 -30.42
N ILE A 413 -18.71 4.22 -29.71
CA ILE A 413 -17.44 4.70 -30.25
C ILE A 413 -16.33 3.73 -29.83
N THR A 414 -15.47 3.36 -30.78
CA THR A 414 -14.44 2.33 -30.58
C THR A 414 -13.10 2.78 -31.14
N CYS A 415 -12.04 2.56 -30.36
CA CYS A 415 -10.66 2.59 -30.82
C CYS A 415 -10.25 1.21 -31.38
N GLU A 416 -9.71 1.16 -32.60
CA GLU A 416 -9.32 -0.09 -33.25
C GLU A 416 -7.81 -0.15 -33.52
N HIS A 417 -7.13 -1.12 -32.90
CA HIS A 417 -5.69 -1.31 -33.07
C HIS A 417 -5.32 -1.81 -34.47
N GLY A 418 -6.04 -2.82 -34.98
CA GLY A 418 -5.65 -3.53 -36.22
C GLY A 418 -5.80 -2.67 -37.46
N SER A 419 -6.93 -1.98 -37.58
CA SER A 419 -7.25 -1.05 -38.67
C SER A 419 -6.60 0.33 -38.48
N ARG A 420 -6.19 0.68 -37.25
CA ARG A 420 -5.56 1.95 -36.84
C ARG A 420 -6.51 3.14 -37.04
N GLN A 421 -7.70 3.06 -36.43
CA GLN A 421 -8.77 4.04 -36.63
C GLN A 421 -9.70 4.17 -35.41
N VAL A 422 -10.50 5.23 -35.39
CA VAL A 422 -11.64 5.40 -34.47
C VAL A 422 -12.93 5.28 -35.27
N THR A 423 -13.87 4.46 -34.79
CA THR A 423 -15.12 4.16 -35.48
C THR A 423 -16.34 4.43 -34.60
N ARG A 424 -17.49 4.55 -35.25
CA ARG A 424 -18.81 4.65 -34.63
C ARG A 424 -19.71 3.53 -35.17
N THR A 425 -20.33 2.78 -34.26
CA THR A 425 -21.37 1.82 -34.62
C THR A 425 -22.72 2.54 -34.62
N GLU A 426 -23.33 2.66 -35.77
CA GLU A 426 -24.65 3.27 -35.94
C GLU A 426 -25.74 2.35 -35.38
N HIS A 427 -26.95 2.90 -35.18
CA HIS A 427 -28.07 2.17 -34.60
C HIS A 427 -28.50 0.92 -35.40
N ASP A 428 -28.28 0.92 -36.71
CA ASP A 428 -28.54 -0.23 -37.58
C ASP A 428 -27.41 -1.28 -37.57
N GLY A 429 -26.36 -1.05 -36.79
CA GLY A 429 -25.18 -1.90 -36.67
C GLY A 429 -24.08 -1.62 -37.69
N THR A 430 -24.28 -0.69 -38.64
CA THR A 430 -23.23 -0.30 -39.58
C THR A 430 -22.09 0.41 -38.87
N VAL A 431 -20.86 0.26 -39.37
CA VAL A 431 -19.66 0.87 -38.78
C VAL A 431 -19.18 2.01 -39.67
N THR A 432 -19.17 3.21 -39.10
CA THR A 432 -18.69 4.44 -39.75
C THR A 432 -17.29 4.76 -39.23
N VAL A 433 -16.33 4.96 -40.15
CA VAL A 433 -14.98 5.42 -39.78
C VAL A 433 -15.01 6.92 -39.53
N LEU A 434 -14.66 7.33 -38.31
CA LEU A 434 -14.61 8.75 -37.95
C LEU A 434 -13.26 9.36 -38.28
N ILE A 435 -12.16 8.64 -38.01
CA ILE A 435 -10.81 9.05 -38.39
C ILE A 435 -9.89 7.84 -38.52
N LYS A 436 -9.02 7.87 -39.55
CA LYS A 436 -7.98 6.84 -39.79
C LYS A 436 -6.63 7.42 -40.25
N HIS A 437 -6.60 8.71 -40.61
CA HIS A 437 -5.39 9.43 -40.98
C HIS A 437 -5.41 10.82 -40.34
N PHE A 438 -4.23 11.35 -40.04
CA PHE A 438 -3.99 12.72 -39.62
C PHE A 438 -2.81 13.27 -40.43
N ASP A 439 -2.96 14.44 -41.05
CA ASP A 439 -1.96 15.05 -41.96
C ASP A 439 -1.41 14.07 -43.02
N GLY A 440 -2.30 13.26 -43.60
CA GLY A 440 -1.95 12.28 -44.64
C GLY A 440 -1.24 11.01 -44.16
N LYS A 441 -1.00 10.88 -42.84
CA LYS A 441 -0.35 9.72 -42.22
C LYS A 441 -1.35 8.89 -41.43
N ARG A 442 -1.11 7.58 -41.31
CA ARG A 442 -1.98 6.71 -40.50
C ARG A 442 -1.79 6.97 -39.01
N LEU A 443 -2.88 6.92 -38.24
CA LEU A 443 -2.84 6.87 -36.76
C LEU A 443 -1.97 5.70 -36.28
N ASN A 444 -1.39 5.74 -35.09
CA ASN A 444 -0.51 4.68 -34.61
C ASN A 444 -1.31 3.40 -34.29
N ALA A 445 -2.14 3.46 -33.26
CA ALA A 445 -3.15 2.51 -32.85
C ALA A 445 -3.91 3.18 -31.69
N PRO A 446 -5.09 3.80 -31.95
CA PRO A 446 -5.88 4.45 -30.92
C PRO A 446 -6.18 3.50 -29.76
N ASN A 447 -6.11 3.97 -28.51
CA ASN A 447 -6.23 3.10 -27.34
C ASN A 447 -7.53 3.35 -26.56
N ASP A 448 -7.68 4.48 -25.86
CA ASP A 448 -8.91 4.82 -25.11
C ASP A 448 -9.55 6.11 -25.64
N VAL A 449 -10.84 6.29 -25.35
CA VAL A 449 -11.68 7.34 -25.94
C VAL A 449 -12.78 7.82 -24.99
N VAL A 450 -13.00 9.14 -24.98
CA VAL A 450 -14.09 9.79 -24.25
C VAL A 450 -14.79 10.83 -25.13
N VAL A 451 -16.05 11.07 -24.85
CA VAL A 451 -16.84 12.12 -25.52
C VAL A 451 -16.98 13.31 -24.56
N HIS A 452 -16.81 14.50 -25.09
CA HIS A 452 -17.02 15.75 -24.37
C HIS A 452 -18.46 16.26 -24.58
N PRO A 453 -19.08 17.01 -23.64
CA PRO A 453 -20.45 17.48 -23.78
C PRO A 453 -20.73 18.40 -24.98
N ASP A 454 -19.69 18.99 -25.58
CA ASP A 454 -19.80 19.74 -26.84
C ASP A 454 -19.89 18.84 -28.08
N GLY A 455 -19.85 17.51 -27.90
CA GLY A 455 -19.90 16.51 -28.96
C GLY A 455 -18.53 16.06 -29.49
N ALA A 456 -17.44 16.72 -29.10
CA ALA A 456 -16.11 16.35 -29.56
C ALA A 456 -15.65 15.02 -28.93
N ILE A 457 -14.92 14.23 -29.71
CA ILE A 457 -14.35 12.95 -29.31
C ILE A 457 -12.87 13.14 -29.00
N TRP A 458 -12.45 12.77 -27.81
CA TRP A 458 -11.06 12.85 -27.37
C TRP A 458 -10.49 11.43 -27.22
N PHE A 459 -9.35 11.15 -27.84
CA PHE A 459 -8.76 9.81 -27.83
C PHE A 459 -7.24 9.84 -27.78
N THR A 460 -6.65 8.77 -27.25
CA THR A 460 -5.20 8.57 -27.14
C THR A 460 -4.67 7.67 -28.25
N ASP A 461 -3.45 7.92 -28.73
CA ASP A 461 -2.81 7.17 -29.82
C ASP A 461 -1.38 6.70 -29.49
N PRO A 462 -1.21 5.82 -28.47
CA PRO A 462 0.10 5.36 -27.98
C PRO A 462 0.79 4.33 -28.89
N GLY A 463 0.05 3.66 -29.78
CA GLY A 463 0.59 2.70 -30.74
C GLY A 463 0.78 1.27 -30.24
N TYR A 464 0.11 0.83 -29.18
CA TYR A 464 0.24 -0.54 -28.66
C TYR A 464 -0.04 -1.62 -29.72
N GLY A 465 -1.10 -1.42 -30.50
CA GLY A 465 -1.52 -2.32 -31.59
C GLY A 465 -0.50 -2.53 -32.72
N ILE A 466 0.55 -1.71 -32.81
CA ILE A 466 1.58 -1.81 -33.87
C ILE A 466 2.94 -2.30 -33.39
N HIS A 467 3.13 -2.54 -32.08
CA HIS A 467 4.40 -3.05 -31.58
C HIS A 467 4.59 -4.55 -31.82
N TRP A 468 3.50 -5.32 -31.74
CA TRP A 468 3.49 -6.78 -31.86
C TRP A 468 2.23 -7.28 -32.57
N HIS A 469 2.22 -8.57 -32.92
CA HIS A 469 1.07 -9.23 -33.54
C HIS A 469 0.03 -9.75 -32.54
N TYR A 470 0.25 -9.54 -31.24
CA TYR A 470 -0.63 -10.06 -30.19
C TYR A 470 -1.90 -9.21 -30.01
N GLU A 471 -1.78 -7.89 -30.11
CA GLU A 471 -2.88 -6.93 -29.92
C GLU A 471 -3.22 -6.15 -31.20
N GLY A 472 -2.74 -6.63 -32.35
CA GLY A 472 -2.90 -5.96 -33.63
C GLY A 472 -1.92 -6.45 -34.69
N HIS A 473 -1.37 -5.52 -35.45
CA HIS A 473 -0.48 -5.81 -36.57
C HIS A 473 0.77 -4.96 -36.47
N LYS A 474 1.92 -5.63 -36.32
CA LYS A 474 3.21 -4.96 -36.24
C LYS A 474 3.43 -4.01 -37.42
N ALA A 475 3.68 -2.73 -37.13
CA ALA A 475 3.89 -1.69 -38.13
C ALA A 475 4.86 -0.61 -37.60
N GLN A 476 5.30 0.28 -38.47
CA GLN A 476 6.10 1.45 -38.08
C GLN A 476 5.19 2.62 -37.70
N PHE A 477 5.63 3.40 -36.71
CA PHE A 477 5.01 4.68 -36.36
C PHE A 477 5.16 5.66 -37.54
N GLU A 478 4.06 6.34 -37.89
CA GLU A 478 4.08 7.45 -38.86
C GLU A 478 3.92 8.81 -38.15
N LEU A 479 3.32 8.79 -36.94
CA LEU A 479 3.01 9.93 -36.10
C LEU A 479 3.65 9.75 -34.71
N PRO A 480 3.97 10.84 -33.99
CA PRO A 480 4.26 10.78 -32.56
C PRO A 480 3.08 10.23 -31.75
N THR A 481 3.33 9.82 -30.52
CA THR A 481 2.29 9.49 -29.54
C THR A 481 1.57 10.76 -29.11
N ARG A 482 0.24 10.78 -29.26
CA ARG A 482 -0.57 12.01 -29.14
C ARG A 482 -1.91 11.75 -28.50
N ILE A 483 -2.52 12.84 -28.04
CA ILE A 483 -3.94 12.92 -27.72
C ILE A 483 -4.58 13.83 -28.76
N TYR A 484 -5.71 13.40 -29.30
CA TYR A 484 -6.46 14.13 -30.32
C TYR A 484 -7.84 14.54 -29.81
N ARG A 485 -8.34 15.66 -30.33
CA ARG A 485 -9.74 16.07 -30.27
C ARG A 485 -10.32 16.03 -31.69
N LEU A 486 -11.41 15.32 -31.88
CA LEU A 486 -12.06 15.06 -33.16
C LEU A 486 -13.48 15.62 -33.15
N ASP A 487 -13.82 16.38 -34.18
CA ASP A 487 -15.20 16.68 -34.52
C ASP A 487 -15.78 15.49 -35.32
N PRO A 488 -16.77 14.76 -34.77
CA PRO A 488 -17.31 13.56 -35.42
C PRO A 488 -18.15 13.84 -36.67
N ASP A 489 -18.58 15.08 -36.90
CA ASP A 489 -19.41 15.44 -38.04
C ASP A 489 -18.57 15.86 -39.25
N SER A 490 -17.53 16.66 -39.01
CA SER A 490 -16.62 17.10 -40.08
C SER A 490 -15.44 16.14 -40.32
N GLY A 491 -15.10 15.31 -39.33
CA GLY A 491 -13.88 14.49 -39.33
C GLY A 491 -12.60 15.30 -39.08
N ALA A 492 -12.70 16.60 -38.78
CA ALA A 492 -11.56 17.43 -38.46
C ALA A 492 -11.03 17.10 -37.06
N ALA A 493 -9.71 16.94 -36.95
CA ALA A 493 -9.03 16.66 -35.69
C ALA A 493 -7.94 17.68 -35.39
N THR A 494 -7.69 17.92 -34.11
CA THR A 494 -6.58 18.71 -33.59
C THR A 494 -5.78 17.89 -32.57
N ILE A 495 -4.50 18.23 -32.43
CA ILE A 495 -3.62 17.67 -31.40
C ILE A 495 -3.83 18.50 -30.14
N VAL A 496 -4.12 17.84 -29.02
CA VAL A 496 -4.33 18.50 -27.72
C VAL A 496 -3.20 18.23 -26.72
N ASP A 497 -2.45 17.14 -26.90
CA ASP A 497 -1.18 16.89 -26.20
C ASP A 497 -0.22 16.02 -27.02
N GLU A 498 1.08 16.27 -26.85
CA GLU A 498 2.19 15.45 -27.35
C GLU A 498 3.36 15.35 -26.36
N GLN A 499 3.12 15.65 -25.07
CA GLN A 499 4.16 15.64 -24.03
C GLN A 499 4.25 14.31 -23.29
N LEU A 500 3.15 13.56 -23.19
CA LEU A 500 3.16 12.23 -22.56
C LEU A 500 3.85 11.18 -23.43
N ASN A 501 4.52 10.20 -22.81
CA ASN A 501 5.28 9.17 -23.51
C ASN A 501 4.36 8.11 -24.13
N LYS A 502 3.44 7.56 -23.32
CA LYS A 502 2.41 6.63 -23.77
C LYS A 502 1.06 7.04 -23.15
N PRO A 503 0.38 8.06 -23.72
CA PRO A 503 -0.95 8.43 -23.27
C PRO A 503 -1.90 7.25 -23.48
N ASN A 504 -2.63 6.87 -22.44
CA ASN A 504 -3.45 5.66 -22.44
C ASN A 504 -4.91 5.95 -22.03
N GLY A 505 -5.37 5.51 -20.86
CA GLY A 505 -6.69 5.86 -20.32
C GLY A 505 -6.87 7.37 -20.10
N LEU A 506 -8.09 7.87 -20.31
CA LEU A 506 -8.44 9.28 -20.11
C LEU A 506 -9.86 9.46 -19.59
N ALA A 507 -10.08 10.49 -18.77
CA ALA A 507 -11.41 10.89 -18.31
C ALA A 507 -11.45 12.37 -17.88
N PHE A 508 -12.58 13.03 -18.12
CA PHE A 508 -12.82 14.39 -17.63
C PHE A 508 -13.25 14.40 -16.16
N SER A 509 -12.86 15.47 -15.47
CA SER A 509 -13.46 15.88 -14.19
C SER A 509 -14.96 16.19 -14.32
N PRO A 510 -15.73 16.18 -13.21
CA PRO A 510 -17.18 16.41 -13.26
C PRO A 510 -17.62 17.73 -13.87
N ASP A 511 -16.79 18.77 -13.77
CA ASP A 511 -17.05 20.09 -14.35
C ASP A 511 -16.37 20.32 -15.71
N TYR A 512 -15.75 19.27 -16.26
CA TYR A 512 -15.02 19.26 -17.54
C TYR A 512 -13.86 20.25 -17.63
N LYS A 513 -13.45 20.89 -16.53
CA LYS A 513 -12.33 21.84 -16.53
C LYS A 513 -10.97 21.18 -16.46
N LYS A 514 -10.95 19.89 -16.12
CA LYS A 514 -9.74 19.06 -16.07
C LYS A 514 -9.91 17.81 -16.89
N LEU A 515 -8.85 17.43 -17.60
CA LEU A 515 -8.68 16.12 -18.23
C LEU A 515 -7.58 15.37 -17.49
N TYR A 516 -7.88 14.15 -17.08
CA TYR A 516 -6.91 13.22 -16.52
C TYR A 516 -6.48 12.24 -17.61
N VAL A 517 -5.20 11.89 -17.67
CA VAL A 517 -4.65 10.93 -18.62
C VAL A 517 -3.58 10.07 -17.96
N SER A 518 -3.69 8.75 -18.04
CA SER A 518 -2.64 7.84 -17.59
C SER A 518 -1.49 7.84 -18.59
N ASP A 519 -0.25 7.89 -18.11
CA ASP A 519 0.94 7.69 -18.93
C ASP A 519 1.62 6.37 -18.56
N THR A 520 1.52 5.40 -19.47
CA THR A 520 2.11 4.06 -19.32
C THR A 520 3.54 3.96 -19.84
N GLY A 521 4.24 5.09 -20.01
CA GLY A 521 5.60 5.14 -20.54
C GLY A 521 6.63 4.30 -19.77
N ALA A 522 6.38 4.00 -18.49
CA ALA A 522 7.18 3.11 -17.66
C ALA A 522 7.36 1.70 -18.25
N SER A 523 6.43 1.26 -19.11
CA SER A 523 6.52 -0.02 -19.83
C SER A 523 7.60 -0.05 -20.92
N HIS A 524 8.07 1.12 -21.39
CA HIS A 524 9.02 1.22 -22.51
C HIS A 524 10.28 2.01 -22.14
N THR A 525 10.20 2.90 -21.15
CA THR A 525 11.29 3.77 -20.74
C THR A 525 11.62 3.52 -19.26
N PRO A 526 12.76 2.86 -18.94
CA PRO A 526 13.16 2.62 -17.57
C PRO A 526 13.23 3.92 -16.76
N GLY A 527 12.58 3.93 -15.59
CA GLY A 527 12.54 5.09 -14.70
C GLY A 527 11.49 6.14 -15.07
N HIS A 528 10.71 5.96 -16.15
CA HIS A 528 9.55 6.80 -16.42
C HIS A 528 8.47 6.60 -15.33
N PRO A 529 7.80 7.66 -14.86
CA PRO A 529 6.79 7.55 -13.81
C PRO A 529 5.63 6.61 -14.19
N ARG A 530 5.06 5.93 -13.19
CA ARG A 530 3.82 5.15 -13.33
C ARG A 530 2.68 6.01 -12.80
N ALA A 531 2.22 6.94 -13.63
CA ALA A 531 1.43 8.07 -13.14
C ALA A 531 0.21 8.38 -14.00
N ILE A 532 -0.80 8.97 -13.36
CA ILE A 532 -1.84 9.74 -14.03
C ILE A 532 -1.44 11.20 -13.97
N HIS A 533 -1.58 11.89 -15.09
CA HIS A 533 -1.37 13.33 -15.23
C HIS A 533 -2.71 14.05 -15.33
N VAL A 534 -2.75 15.30 -14.86
CA VAL A 534 -3.89 16.19 -14.98
C VAL A 534 -3.52 17.42 -15.78
N PHE A 535 -4.46 17.82 -16.63
CA PHE A 535 -4.42 18.98 -17.50
C PHE A 535 -5.59 19.89 -17.15
N ASP A 536 -5.40 21.21 -17.21
CA ASP A 536 -6.51 22.13 -17.30
C ASP A 536 -7.01 22.19 -18.75
N VAL A 537 -8.32 22.12 -18.93
CA VAL A 537 -9.01 22.22 -20.23
C VAL A 537 -9.29 23.68 -20.51
N ILE A 538 -8.72 24.18 -21.61
CA ILE A 538 -8.75 25.59 -21.99
C ILE A 538 -9.66 25.74 -23.21
N ASP A 539 -10.73 26.51 -23.05
CA ASP A 539 -11.72 26.82 -24.09
C ASP A 539 -12.35 25.57 -24.76
N ASN A 540 -12.38 24.42 -24.06
CA ASN A 540 -12.81 23.10 -24.59
C ASN A 540 -12.03 22.60 -25.82
N GLU A 541 -10.89 23.20 -26.12
CA GLU A 541 -10.12 22.92 -27.34
C GLU A 541 -8.66 22.57 -27.08
N ARG A 542 -8.08 23.05 -25.98
CA ARG A 542 -6.65 22.93 -25.68
C ARG A 542 -6.42 22.42 -24.27
N LEU A 543 -5.22 21.91 -24.01
CA LEU A 543 -4.77 21.50 -22.70
C LEU A 543 -3.61 22.38 -22.22
N SER A 544 -3.52 22.60 -20.91
CA SER A 544 -2.31 23.13 -20.27
C SER A 544 -1.13 22.14 -20.42
N PRO A 545 0.10 22.48 -20.00
CA PRO A 545 1.09 21.45 -19.71
C PRO A 545 0.61 20.45 -18.65
N PRO A 546 0.99 19.17 -18.72
CA PRO A 546 0.60 18.17 -17.74
C PRO A 546 1.25 18.43 -16.39
N THR A 547 0.52 18.11 -15.33
CA THR A 547 1.08 17.96 -13.97
C THR A 547 0.80 16.56 -13.47
N GLN A 548 1.73 15.97 -12.72
CA GLN A 548 1.50 14.66 -12.13
C GLN A 548 0.39 14.75 -11.08
N PHE A 549 -0.66 13.94 -11.23
CA PHE A 549 -1.79 13.88 -10.31
C PHE A 549 -1.58 12.83 -9.22
N CYS A 550 -1.16 11.63 -9.59
CA CYS A 550 -0.87 10.54 -8.65
C CYS A 550 0.21 9.59 -9.19
N ASP A 551 0.79 8.77 -8.30
CA ASP A 551 1.80 7.74 -8.58
C ASP A 551 1.26 6.36 -8.15
N PHE A 552 1.47 5.33 -8.97
CA PHE A 552 0.99 3.96 -8.74
C PHE A 552 2.04 3.05 -8.08
N GLU A 553 3.21 3.59 -7.73
CA GLU A 553 4.29 2.91 -7.04
C GLU A 553 4.75 1.65 -7.79
N THR A 554 4.37 0.47 -7.31
CA THR A 554 4.77 -0.81 -7.88
C THR A 554 3.87 -1.27 -9.03
N ALA A 555 2.62 -0.78 -9.11
CA ALA A 555 1.68 -1.08 -10.20
C ALA A 555 1.72 -0.03 -11.31
N GLY A 556 1.16 -0.34 -12.48
CA GLY A 556 0.95 0.58 -13.60
C GLY A 556 -0.51 1.04 -13.69
N PRO A 557 -0.77 2.33 -13.96
CA PRO A 557 -2.11 2.80 -14.32
C PRO A 557 -2.46 2.38 -15.75
N ASP A 558 -3.74 2.17 -16.03
CA ASP A 558 -4.26 2.01 -17.38
C ASP A 558 -5.58 2.78 -17.54
N GLY A 559 -6.68 2.14 -17.94
CA GLY A 559 -8.01 2.75 -18.03
C GLY A 559 -8.65 3.05 -16.67
N PHE A 560 -9.37 4.17 -16.60
CA PHE A 560 -10.05 4.64 -15.39
C PHE A 560 -11.31 5.45 -15.69
N ARG A 561 -12.16 5.65 -14.68
CA ARG A 561 -13.33 6.54 -14.75
C ARG A 561 -13.45 7.43 -13.51
N VAL A 562 -14.22 8.50 -13.64
CA VAL A 562 -14.44 9.49 -12.58
C VAL A 562 -15.87 9.37 -12.05
N ASP A 563 -16.04 9.45 -10.74
CA ASP A 563 -17.37 9.52 -10.11
C ASP A 563 -17.86 10.97 -9.94
N THR A 564 -19.12 11.15 -9.57
CA THR A 564 -19.74 12.48 -9.41
C THR A 564 -19.14 13.33 -8.30
N GLN A 565 -18.33 12.75 -7.40
CA GLN A 565 -17.58 13.47 -6.36
C GLN A 565 -16.16 13.81 -6.81
N GLY A 566 -15.77 13.42 -8.03
CA GLY A 566 -14.46 13.67 -8.61
C GLY A 566 -13.39 12.66 -8.20
N ASN A 567 -13.74 11.53 -7.58
CA ASN A 567 -12.75 10.49 -7.33
C ASN A 567 -12.47 9.72 -8.63
N LEU A 568 -11.20 9.37 -8.84
CA LEU A 568 -10.76 8.53 -9.95
C LEU A 568 -10.72 7.08 -9.49
N TRP A 569 -11.38 6.21 -10.25
CA TRP A 569 -11.42 4.76 -10.07
C TRP A 569 -10.58 4.14 -11.18
N CYS A 570 -9.39 3.67 -10.84
CA CYS A 570 -8.35 3.36 -11.81
C CYS A 570 -7.97 1.88 -11.83
N GLY A 571 -7.93 1.28 -13.01
CA GLY A 571 -7.27 0.00 -13.21
C GLY A 571 -5.79 0.08 -12.80
N ALA A 572 -5.35 -0.92 -12.05
CA ALA A 572 -3.97 -1.12 -11.63
C ALA A 572 -3.54 -2.54 -12.00
N ALA A 573 -2.42 -2.63 -12.72
CA ALA A 573 -1.90 -3.89 -13.24
C ALA A 573 -0.37 -3.95 -13.19
N TRP A 574 0.18 -5.16 -13.31
CA TRP A 574 1.63 -5.43 -13.31
C TRP A 574 2.33 -4.99 -12.02
N GLY A 575 1.59 -4.92 -10.92
CA GLY A 575 2.13 -4.71 -9.59
C GLY A 575 2.62 -6.00 -8.94
N ASP A 576 3.11 -5.91 -7.70
CA ASP A 576 3.34 -7.09 -6.87
C ASP A 576 2.03 -7.78 -6.49
N ALA A 577 2.10 -9.01 -5.99
CA ALA A 577 0.96 -9.71 -5.43
C ALA A 577 0.24 -8.84 -4.37
N GLY A 578 -1.00 -8.43 -4.67
CA GLY A 578 -1.82 -7.53 -3.83
C GLY A 578 -1.73 -6.05 -4.20
N ALA A 579 -1.10 -5.71 -5.33
CA ALA A 579 -1.11 -4.39 -5.94
C ALA A 579 -1.86 -4.36 -7.29
N ASP A 580 -2.53 -5.46 -7.66
CA ASP A 580 -3.41 -5.55 -8.82
C ASP A 580 -4.87 -5.32 -8.40
N GLY A 581 -5.62 -4.60 -9.23
CA GLY A 581 -7.04 -4.32 -8.99
C GLY A 581 -7.45 -2.91 -9.37
N VAL A 582 -8.27 -2.27 -8.56
CA VAL A 582 -8.71 -0.88 -8.75
C VAL A 582 -8.19 -0.02 -7.61
N PHE A 583 -7.47 1.04 -7.94
CA PHE A 583 -7.07 2.07 -6.97
C PHE A 583 -8.02 3.26 -7.07
N VAL A 584 -8.42 3.79 -5.91
CA VAL A 584 -9.34 4.94 -5.84
C VAL A 584 -8.60 6.15 -5.30
N TYR A 585 -8.54 7.21 -6.09
CA TYR A 585 -7.88 8.47 -5.75
C TYR A 585 -8.90 9.59 -5.58
N ALA A 586 -8.81 10.31 -4.47
CA ALA A 586 -9.60 11.52 -4.23
C ALA A 586 -9.20 12.65 -5.19
N PRO A 587 -10.04 13.70 -5.37
CA PRO A 587 -9.74 14.83 -6.28
C PRO A 587 -8.43 15.58 -6.03
N ASN A 588 -7.81 15.36 -4.86
CA ASN A 588 -6.52 15.93 -4.49
C ASN A 588 -5.31 15.01 -4.79
N GLY A 589 -5.52 13.88 -5.46
CA GLY A 589 -4.47 12.91 -5.80
C GLY A 589 -4.14 11.90 -4.70
N LYS A 590 -4.82 11.93 -3.56
CA LYS A 590 -4.58 10.96 -2.46
C LYS A 590 -5.28 9.63 -2.76
N LYS A 591 -4.53 8.52 -2.70
CA LYS A 591 -5.11 7.16 -2.71
C LYS A 591 -5.93 6.94 -1.43
N ILE A 592 -7.23 6.71 -1.56
CA ILE A 592 -8.17 6.58 -0.43
C ILE A 592 -8.69 5.15 -0.24
N GLY A 593 -8.60 4.31 -1.27
CA GLY A 593 -9.02 2.92 -1.20
C GLY A 593 -8.45 2.06 -2.32
N ALA A 594 -8.61 0.75 -2.17
CA ALA A 594 -8.29 -0.24 -3.21
C ALA A 594 -9.34 -1.35 -3.22
N ILE A 595 -9.67 -1.83 -4.41
CA ILE A 595 -10.40 -3.09 -4.62
C ILE A 595 -9.41 -4.03 -5.25
N HIS A 596 -9.12 -5.13 -4.59
CA HIS A 596 -8.06 -6.01 -5.01
C HIS A 596 -8.56 -7.22 -5.77
N LEU A 597 -7.80 -7.62 -6.79
CA LEU A 597 -8.16 -8.70 -7.69
C LEU A 597 -6.98 -9.66 -7.87
N PRO A 598 -7.22 -10.94 -8.19
CA PRO A 598 -6.14 -11.88 -8.51
C PRO A 598 -5.51 -11.62 -9.89
N GLU A 599 -5.98 -10.62 -10.63
CA GLU A 599 -5.57 -10.27 -11.98
C GLU A 599 -5.40 -8.76 -12.09
N GLY A 600 -4.39 -8.31 -12.84
CA GLY A 600 -4.23 -6.90 -13.19
C GLY A 600 -5.45 -6.38 -13.95
N VAL A 601 -5.95 -5.21 -13.55
CA VAL A 601 -7.11 -4.55 -14.17
C VAL A 601 -6.63 -3.53 -15.17
N SER A 602 -7.02 -3.73 -16.42
CA SER A 602 -6.69 -2.87 -17.55
C SER A 602 -7.61 -1.66 -17.63
N ASN A 603 -8.88 -1.78 -17.22
CA ASN A 603 -9.86 -0.71 -17.41
C ASN A 603 -11.10 -0.93 -16.53
N VAL A 604 -11.90 0.12 -16.35
CA VAL A 604 -13.14 0.07 -15.58
C VAL A 604 -14.26 0.89 -16.23
N CYS A 605 -15.51 0.54 -15.92
CA CYS A 605 -16.64 1.43 -16.18
C CYS A 605 -17.72 1.34 -15.11
N PHE A 606 -18.49 2.42 -14.97
CA PHE A 606 -19.69 2.40 -14.14
C PHE A 606 -20.90 2.04 -14.98
N GLY A 607 -21.76 1.18 -14.44
CA GLY A 607 -23.03 0.84 -15.05
C GLY A 607 -24.12 0.52 -14.04
N GLY A 608 -25.14 -0.18 -14.52
CA GLY A 608 -26.42 -0.30 -13.84
C GLY A 608 -27.25 0.99 -13.88
N PRO A 609 -28.55 0.93 -13.56
CA PRO A 609 -29.45 2.08 -13.67
C PRO A 609 -29.05 3.31 -12.84
N LYS A 610 -28.33 3.10 -11.73
CA LYS A 610 -27.85 4.17 -10.84
C LYS A 610 -26.38 4.54 -11.08
N ARG A 611 -25.71 3.93 -12.06
CA ARG A 611 -24.26 4.06 -12.31
C ARG A 611 -23.40 3.73 -11.09
N ASN A 612 -23.84 2.78 -10.28
CA ASN A 612 -23.21 2.41 -9.01
C ASN A 612 -22.76 0.95 -8.98
N ARG A 613 -22.66 0.33 -10.16
CA ARG A 613 -22.01 -0.97 -10.36
C ARG A 613 -20.73 -0.75 -11.13
N LEU A 614 -19.59 -0.94 -10.48
CA LEU A 614 -18.28 -0.85 -11.11
C LEU A 614 -18.00 -2.18 -11.82
N PHE A 615 -17.73 -2.12 -13.11
CA PHE A 615 -17.23 -3.24 -13.91
C PHE A 615 -15.74 -3.07 -14.15
N MET A 616 -14.98 -4.16 -14.10
CA MET A 616 -13.52 -4.18 -14.17
C MET A 616 -13.07 -5.24 -15.16
N THR A 617 -12.31 -4.85 -16.17
CA THR A 617 -11.66 -5.79 -17.09
C THR A 617 -10.33 -6.23 -16.49
N GLY A 618 -10.32 -7.42 -15.89
CA GLY A 618 -9.16 -7.96 -15.18
C GLY A 618 -8.50 -9.04 -16.03
N SER A 619 -7.50 -8.68 -16.82
CA SER A 619 -6.71 -9.59 -17.67
C SER A 619 -7.54 -10.60 -18.49
N GLN A 620 -7.85 -11.79 -17.96
CA GLN A 620 -8.60 -12.85 -18.66
C GLN A 620 -10.09 -12.88 -18.29
N SER A 621 -10.53 -12.01 -17.37
CA SER A 621 -11.83 -12.05 -16.72
C SER A 621 -12.49 -10.67 -16.67
N VAL A 622 -13.80 -10.67 -16.38
CA VAL A 622 -14.56 -9.46 -16.08
C VAL A 622 -15.16 -9.60 -14.69
N TYR A 623 -14.99 -8.56 -13.89
CA TYR A 623 -15.48 -8.47 -12.52
C TYR A 623 -16.50 -7.36 -12.36
N ALA A 624 -17.34 -7.47 -11.33
CA ALA A 624 -18.31 -6.44 -10.95
C ALA A 624 -18.36 -6.25 -9.44
N LEU A 625 -18.60 -5.01 -8.98
CA LEU A 625 -18.83 -4.69 -7.58
C LEU A 625 -19.84 -3.55 -7.47
N TYR A 626 -20.84 -3.70 -6.60
CA TYR A 626 -21.69 -2.58 -6.22
C TYR A 626 -20.96 -1.69 -5.20
N VAL A 627 -20.98 -0.39 -5.47
CA VAL A 627 -20.38 0.65 -4.62
C VAL A 627 -21.40 1.75 -4.34
N ASP A 628 -21.20 2.53 -3.29
CA ASP A 628 -22.02 3.72 -3.00
C ASP A 628 -21.45 5.00 -3.65
N ALA A 629 -20.72 4.83 -4.75
CA ALA A 629 -20.33 5.89 -5.65
C ALA A 629 -21.24 5.88 -6.88
N GLN A 630 -21.43 7.06 -7.49
CA GLN A 630 -22.11 7.18 -8.76
C GLN A 630 -21.11 7.62 -9.82
N GLY A 631 -20.90 6.79 -10.84
CA GLY A 631 -20.09 7.18 -12.00
C GLY A 631 -20.65 8.40 -12.71
N MET A 632 -19.75 9.20 -13.29
CA MET A 632 -20.14 10.27 -14.20
C MET A 632 -21.06 9.71 -15.31
N PRO A 633 -22.14 10.43 -15.68
CA PRO A 633 -22.94 10.01 -16.81
C PRO A 633 -22.07 9.98 -18.06
N TYR A 634 -22.28 8.97 -18.91
CA TYR A 634 -21.90 9.11 -20.31
C TYR A 634 -22.66 10.34 -20.83
N PRO A 635 -22.00 11.28 -21.53
CA PRO A 635 -22.72 12.38 -22.16
C PRO A 635 -23.79 11.79 -23.09
N GLY A 636 -25.08 12.02 -22.82
CA GLY A 636 -26.20 11.42 -23.56
C GLY A 636 -27.38 11.06 -22.69
#